data_AF-A0A2D0PVJ8-F1
#
_entry.id   AF-A0A2D0PVJ8-F1
#
_cell.length_a   1.000
_cell.length_b   1.000
_cell.length_c   1.000
_cell.angle_alpha   90.00
_cell.angle_beta   90.00
_cell.angle_gamma   90.00
#
_symmetry.space_group_name_H-M   'P 1'
#
loop_
_entity.id
_entity.type
_entity.pdbx_description
1 polymer ?
#
loop_
_entity_poly.entity_id
_entity_poly.type
_entity_poly.pdbx_seq_one_letter_code
_entity_poly.pdbx_strand_id
1 'polypeptide(L)'
;MKMDKNNSSVLEIKRSCLVTKSVKCLLNEFQCVYGEKLRRLECEIKGSQEEILQMKIRILYCYVNDLSDQNRILVHTVEELEKEANEKVADLKAKLHTAAEGINVRRDLDHQRRRLEEDNKRLRAEIQQLEADAQTLTRVIQEAQRAHGLDVTGLTLKTQTLQSITNQSAHSSQISQKPGDLMKAQVEDLRNQLKTKNRIIRRLEEEIKMLLSHRVPEKNELQGIRVAEALEEVCKPSVVQKRKHTEQIHMTESRLSVAQKRLQENKKQIAELKKECEHKQKEVEKLREETTRREVLVKENAEELQTVISEKRNLELQLAVIAEKHRVAQQEASSRDRVILQLRAELRVLVEKNQGVQEELGLQEAEVSRLNEKVRKQQAHLQELRELCRHGNARMDHEQQKTQQLQSQLQLAQQQMTRQSERAERLQREMTTSQLDHTADSERWTQRNLLLHREVQQLQEQNVQHTQILGELREKLREAEHTQHLAQEKVTEYEELLKKRDTEIRLLNQQLEEIQDEVQKSRNVSQSHRSALDIFKQKYTTAMEKVQQLQVLIQRSEEEAELSQKQVVEARAEVCSVRAEMSSLESRYEQTARQAELSEEAMELLTDELQAALDSLRSREERNLQVEMEVAELQNTLLTLQTGSQELQELREEMRKVTEEKNQKEKENRVMRNELEQLGRELQQLLSFFTETADTVLEREDSEVFLPSFLKIAEQQPSDNPEEKEDVRQLTRLQLTVEKLRAEAGGFLRSLRNAVGEAATQRRLVCEAVGERHEVGEQLQQLKRNLEETQTENAHLHQEREQLVTNINLWITEHKAANESLAGRIKQQNELLTAISLERENRLADNLSKIADFQSRLRSNVQAVELLNQQISK
;
A
#
# COMPACT_ATOMS: atom_id res chain seq x y z
N MET A 1 -19.57 -22.89 -5.43
CA MET A 1 -19.61 -23.05 -3.96
C MET A 1 -19.30 -24.47 -3.45
N LYS A 2 -19.95 -25.56 -3.91
CA LYS A 2 -19.55 -26.92 -3.45
C LYS A 2 -18.26 -27.44 -4.08
N MET A 3 -17.95 -27.10 -5.33
CA MET A 3 -16.74 -27.59 -6.03
C MET A 3 -15.44 -26.91 -5.55
N ASP A 4 -15.49 -25.62 -5.21
CA ASP A 4 -14.30 -24.83 -4.84
C ASP A 4 -13.59 -25.37 -3.59
N LYS A 5 -14.37 -25.91 -2.64
CA LYS A 5 -13.86 -26.57 -1.42
C LYS A 5 -13.12 -27.89 -1.70
N ASN A 6 -13.49 -28.61 -2.76
CA ASN A 6 -12.78 -29.81 -3.17
C ASN A 6 -11.46 -29.47 -3.89
N ASN A 7 -11.44 -28.44 -4.75
CA ASN A 7 -10.20 -28.06 -5.42
C ASN A 7 -9.16 -27.47 -4.45
N SER A 8 -9.60 -26.64 -3.49
CA SER A 8 -8.71 -26.11 -2.43
C SER A 8 -8.08 -27.23 -1.61
N SER A 9 -8.88 -28.16 -1.09
CA SER A 9 -8.38 -29.25 -0.25
C SER A 9 -7.46 -30.22 -1.01
N VAL A 10 -7.73 -30.51 -2.29
CA VAL A 10 -6.83 -31.32 -3.13
C VAL A 10 -5.49 -30.62 -3.37
N LEU A 11 -5.47 -29.30 -3.56
CA LEU A 11 -4.24 -28.51 -3.70
C LEU A 11 -3.43 -28.44 -2.40
N GLU A 12 -4.09 -28.30 -1.25
CA GLU A 12 -3.44 -28.34 0.07
C GLU A 12 -2.83 -29.72 0.37
N ILE A 13 -3.54 -30.80 0.04
CA ILE A 13 -3.04 -32.18 0.16
C ILE A 13 -1.86 -32.43 -0.79
N LYS A 14 -1.91 -31.96 -2.06
CA LYS A 14 -0.76 -32.05 -2.98
C LYS A 14 0.45 -31.26 -2.46
N ARG A 15 0.26 -30.04 -1.93
CA ARG A 15 1.35 -29.26 -1.30
C ARG A 15 1.97 -30.00 -0.11
N SER A 16 1.15 -30.52 0.81
CA SER A 16 1.62 -31.29 1.97
C SER A 16 2.44 -32.53 1.57
N CYS A 17 2.00 -33.25 0.53
CA CYS A 17 2.73 -34.41 -0.02
C CYS A 17 4.05 -34.02 -0.71
N LEU A 18 4.11 -32.87 -1.37
CA LEU A 18 5.35 -32.38 -2.01
C LEU A 18 6.40 -31.94 -0.97
N VAL A 19 5.98 -31.23 0.08
CA VAL A 19 6.87 -30.81 1.18
C VAL A 19 7.45 -32.04 1.90
N THR A 20 6.63 -33.03 2.25
CA THR A 20 7.12 -34.27 2.90
C THR A 20 8.05 -35.10 2.01
N LYS A 21 7.88 -35.08 0.68
CA LYS A 21 8.86 -35.68 -0.26
C LYS A 21 10.17 -34.91 -0.29
N SER A 22 10.13 -33.57 -0.37
CA SER A 22 11.32 -32.71 -0.42
C SER A 22 12.20 -32.85 0.84
N VAL A 23 11.60 -32.79 2.03
CA VAL A 23 12.31 -32.99 3.31
C VAL A 23 12.94 -34.38 3.39
N LYS A 24 12.27 -35.41 2.87
CA LYS A 24 12.82 -36.78 2.84
C LYS A 24 14.00 -36.95 1.88
N CYS A 25 14.02 -36.23 0.75
CA CYS A 25 15.19 -36.19 -0.13
C CYS A 25 16.39 -35.53 0.54
N LEU A 26 16.18 -34.36 1.16
CA LEU A 26 17.21 -33.63 1.91
C LEU A 26 17.85 -34.48 3.02
N LEU A 27 17.04 -35.18 3.83
CA LEU A 27 17.54 -36.08 4.88
C LEU A 27 18.37 -37.25 4.31
N ASN A 28 17.95 -37.83 3.18
CA ASN A 28 18.71 -38.90 2.53
C ASN A 28 20.06 -38.40 1.99
N GLU A 29 20.08 -37.24 1.33
CA GLU A 29 21.32 -36.61 0.83
C GLU A 29 22.28 -36.30 2.00
N PHE A 30 21.75 -35.79 3.10
CA PHE A 30 22.51 -35.51 4.31
C PHE A 30 23.15 -36.78 4.92
N GLN A 31 22.38 -37.86 5.00
CA GLN A 31 22.85 -39.17 5.44
C GLN A 31 23.89 -39.75 4.48
N CYS A 32 23.74 -39.57 3.17
CA CYS A 32 24.72 -40.00 2.17
C CYS A 32 26.06 -39.25 2.33
N VAL A 33 26.06 -37.92 2.45
CA VAL A 33 27.28 -37.11 2.61
C VAL A 33 28.08 -37.53 3.84
N TYR A 34 27.42 -37.71 5.00
CA TYR A 34 28.10 -38.12 6.23
C TYR A 34 28.51 -39.60 6.23
N GLY A 35 27.71 -40.49 5.64
CA GLY A 35 28.09 -41.88 5.41
C GLY A 35 29.22 -42.06 4.40
N GLU A 36 29.43 -41.11 3.49
CA GLU A 36 30.60 -41.10 2.59
C GLU A 36 31.85 -40.55 3.27
N LYS A 37 31.75 -39.46 4.04
CA LYS A 37 32.85 -38.96 4.89
C LYS A 37 33.39 -40.06 5.82
N LEU A 38 32.51 -40.85 6.43
CA LEU A 38 32.90 -42.00 7.27
C LEU A 38 33.59 -43.12 6.48
N ARG A 39 33.06 -43.51 5.30
CA ARG A 39 33.69 -44.56 4.47
C ARG A 39 35.05 -44.15 3.93
N ARG A 40 35.23 -42.89 3.49
CA ARG A 40 36.55 -42.39 3.06
C ARG A 40 37.55 -42.42 4.22
N LEU A 41 37.14 -42.06 5.43
CA LEU A 41 37.97 -42.17 6.64
C LEU A 41 38.40 -43.63 6.92
N GLU A 42 37.54 -44.60 6.63
CA GLU A 42 37.82 -46.04 6.83
C GLU A 42 38.69 -46.67 5.74
N CYS A 43 38.70 -46.11 4.52
CA CYS A 43 39.41 -46.67 3.37
C CYS A 43 40.72 -45.94 3.00
N GLU A 44 40.81 -44.62 3.25
CA GLU A 44 41.86 -43.77 2.68
C GLU A 44 42.94 -43.37 3.69
N ILE A 45 42.62 -43.32 5.00
CA ILE A 45 43.51 -42.77 6.02
C ILE A 45 44.30 -43.86 6.74
N LYS A 46 45.63 -43.81 6.62
CA LYS A 46 46.57 -44.64 7.38
C LYS A 46 47.08 -43.85 8.59
N GLY A 47 46.41 -44.01 9.73
CA GLY A 47 46.82 -43.49 11.03
C GLY A 47 46.70 -44.55 12.12
N SER A 48 46.94 -44.17 13.38
CA SER A 48 46.63 -45.03 14.52
C SER A 48 45.12 -45.24 14.67
N GLN A 49 44.73 -46.35 15.31
CA GLN A 49 43.31 -46.64 15.57
C GLN A 49 42.64 -45.56 16.43
N GLU A 50 43.40 -44.87 17.29
CA GLU A 50 42.90 -43.79 18.14
C GLU A 50 42.62 -42.51 17.33
N GLU A 51 43.54 -42.09 16.45
CA GLU A 51 43.33 -40.93 15.56
C GLU A 51 42.11 -41.13 14.64
N ILE A 52 41.94 -42.34 14.11
CA ILE A 52 40.77 -42.71 13.30
C ILE A 52 39.48 -42.61 14.14
N LEU A 53 39.48 -43.11 15.38
CA LEU A 53 38.32 -43.00 16.27
C LEU A 53 38.01 -41.55 16.65
N GLN A 54 39.01 -40.73 16.97
CA GLN A 54 38.83 -39.30 17.26
C GLN A 54 38.23 -38.55 16.05
N MET A 55 38.69 -38.85 14.83
CA MET A 55 38.12 -38.24 13.63
C MET A 55 36.70 -38.75 13.31
N LYS A 56 36.37 -40.03 13.57
CA LYS A 56 34.98 -40.52 13.49
C LYS A 56 34.07 -39.79 14.48
N ILE A 57 34.50 -39.62 15.73
CA ILE A 57 33.77 -38.87 16.76
C ILE A 57 33.53 -37.43 16.28
N ARG A 58 34.54 -36.77 15.71
CA ARG A 58 34.42 -35.41 15.14
C ARG A 58 33.43 -35.33 13.97
N ILE A 59 33.43 -36.30 13.06
CA ILE A 59 32.48 -36.36 11.93
C ILE A 59 31.05 -36.59 12.44
N LEU A 60 30.86 -37.48 13.41
CA LEU A 60 29.55 -37.74 14.03
C LEU A 60 29.05 -36.55 14.86
N TYR A 61 29.94 -35.82 15.52
CA TYR A 61 29.62 -34.59 16.24
C TYR A 61 29.13 -33.48 15.30
N CYS A 62 29.80 -33.29 14.15
CA CYS A 62 29.28 -32.39 13.11
C CYS A 62 27.91 -32.84 12.58
N TYR A 63 27.72 -34.14 12.30
CA TYR A 63 26.43 -34.67 11.85
C TYR A 63 25.30 -34.39 12.85
N VAL A 64 25.55 -34.58 14.15
CA VAL A 64 24.56 -34.32 15.21
C VAL A 64 24.26 -32.82 15.33
N ASN A 65 25.27 -31.95 15.31
CA ASN A 65 25.06 -30.50 15.38
C ASN A 65 24.27 -29.98 14.17
N ASP A 66 24.70 -30.32 12.94
CA ASP A 66 24.02 -29.89 11.71
C ASP A 66 22.56 -30.40 11.67
N LEU A 67 22.30 -31.62 12.17
CA LEU A 67 20.96 -32.19 12.28
C LEU A 67 20.13 -31.49 13.37
N SER A 68 20.74 -31.05 14.48
CA SER A 68 20.08 -30.22 15.49
C SER A 68 19.71 -28.84 14.93
N ASP A 69 20.58 -28.20 14.13
CA ASP A 69 20.26 -26.93 13.49
C ASP A 69 19.18 -27.07 12.40
N GLN A 70 19.21 -28.15 11.59
CA GLN A 70 18.11 -28.47 10.67
C GLN A 70 16.78 -28.67 11.41
N ASN A 71 16.78 -29.42 12.52
CA ASN A 71 15.58 -29.60 13.34
C ASN A 71 15.08 -28.27 13.93
N ARG A 72 15.98 -27.37 14.35
CA ARG A 72 15.64 -26.03 14.84
C ARG A 72 15.00 -25.16 13.76
N ILE A 73 15.55 -25.19 12.54
CA ILE A 73 14.99 -24.47 11.38
C ILE A 73 13.63 -25.06 10.97
N LEU A 74 13.48 -26.40 11.00
CA LEU A 74 12.21 -27.06 10.73
C LEU A 74 11.13 -26.70 11.75
N VAL A 75 11.45 -26.71 13.05
CA VAL A 75 10.53 -26.26 14.12
C VAL A 75 10.12 -24.81 13.87
N HIS A 76 11.07 -23.91 13.61
CA HIS A 76 10.75 -22.50 13.37
C HIS A 76 9.89 -22.30 12.11
N THR A 77 10.15 -23.04 11.04
CA THR A 77 9.33 -23.01 9.81
C THR A 77 7.91 -23.52 10.09
N VAL A 78 7.74 -24.52 10.96
CA VAL A 78 6.42 -25.01 11.39
C VAL A 78 5.71 -23.97 12.26
N GLU A 79 6.40 -23.31 13.20
CA GLU A 79 5.86 -22.22 14.01
C GLU A 79 5.35 -21.05 13.14
N GLU A 80 6.11 -20.65 12.11
CA GLU A 80 5.68 -19.62 11.16
C GLU A 80 4.47 -20.05 10.31
N LEU A 81 4.43 -21.31 9.85
CA LEU A 81 3.29 -21.86 9.10
C LEU A 81 2.03 -22.01 9.98
N GLU A 82 2.17 -22.42 11.23
CA GLU A 82 1.08 -22.45 12.20
C GLU A 82 0.57 -21.03 12.51
N LYS A 83 1.47 -20.05 12.62
CA LYS A 83 1.09 -18.64 12.79
C LYS A 83 0.33 -18.12 11.58
N GLU A 84 0.85 -18.32 10.36
CA GLU A 84 0.19 -17.90 9.10
C GLU A 84 -1.18 -18.58 8.92
N ALA A 85 -1.30 -19.85 9.30
CA ALA A 85 -2.57 -20.58 9.29
C ALA A 85 -3.57 -20.03 10.32
N ASN A 86 -3.12 -19.71 11.54
CA ASN A 86 -3.96 -19.10 12.58
C ASN A 86 -4.43 -17.69 12.19
N GLU A 87 -3.55 -16.88 11.58
CA GLU A 87 -3.89 -15.57 11.01
C GLU A 87 -4.95 -15.71 9.91
N LYS A 88 -4.75 -16.59 8.93
CA LYS A 88 -5.76 -16.91 7.89
C LYS A 88 -7.09 -17.37 8.49
N VAL A 89 -7.08 -18.15 9.56
CA VAL A 89 -8.30 -18.60 10.26
C VAL A 89 -8.99 -17.46 11.00
N ALA A 90 -8.26 -16.51 11.60
CA ALA A 90 -8.84 -15.30 12.19
C ALA A 90 -9.47 -14.41 11.10
N ASP A 91 -8.77 -14.24 9.99
CA ASP A 91 -9.19 -13.45 8.83
C ASP A 91 -10.46 -14.02 8.17
N LEU A 92 -10.55 -15.35 8.04
CA LEU A 92 -11.76 -16.05 7.58
C LEU A 92 -12.91 -15.96 8.58
N LYS A 93 -12.66 -15.96 9.89
CA LYS A 93 -13.69 -15.72 10.92
C LYS A 93 -14.25 -14.29 10.83
N ALA A 94 -13.41 -13.27 10.65
CA ALA A 94 -13.84 -11.88 10.48
C ALA A 94 -14.67 -11.68 9.20
N LYS A 95 -14.23 -12.27 8.08
CA LYS A 95 -14.96 -12.29 6.79
C LYS A 95 -16.29 -13.04 6.89
N LEU A 96 -16.37 -14.10 7.70
CA LEU A 96 -17.63 -14.81 7.97
C LEU A 96 -18.60 -13.98 8.85
N HIS A 97 -18.08 -13.26 9.84
CA HIS A 97 -18.89 -12.42 10.74
C HIS A 97 -19.56 -11.26 9.99
N THR A 98 -18.77 -10.52 9.20
CA THR A 98 -19.28 -9.44 8.33
C THR A 98 -20.24 -9.94 7.25
N ALA A 99 -20.02 -11.16 6.70
CA ALA A 99 -20.99 -11.78 5.80
C ALA A 99 -22.32 -12.14 6.50
N ALA A 100 -22.27 -12.62 7.75
CA ALA A 100 -23.47 -12.91 8.54
C ALA A 100 -24.24 -11.64 8.93
N GLU A 101 -23.54 -10.55 9.27
CA GLU A 101 -24.11 -9.23 9.49
C GLU A 101 -24.79 -8.68 8.23
N GLY A 102 -24.15 -8.80 7.07
CA GLY A 102 -24.75 -8.44 5.77
C GLY A 102 -26.02 -9.25 5.44
N ILE A 103 -26.08 -10.52 5.84
CA ILE A 103 -27.29 -11.36 5.71
C ILE A 103 -28.40 -10.86 6.65
N ASN A 104 -28.08 -10.47 7.88
CA ASN A 104 -29.06 -9.91 8.83
C ASN A 104 -29.61 -8.56 8.33
N VAL A 105 -28.75 -7.63 7.91
CA VAL A 105 -29.18 -6.34 7.33
C VAL A 105 -30.06 -6.54 6.10
N ARG A 106 -29.71 -7.49 5.21
CA ARG A 106 -30.53 -7.83 4.05
C ARG A 106 -31.89 -8.42 4.46
N ARG A 107 -31.91 -9.29 5.47
CA ARG A 107 -33.15 -9.85 6.04
C ARG A 107 -34.05 -8.75 6.61
N ASP A 108 -33.50 -7.77 7.32
CA ASP A 108 -34.28 -6.69 7.91
C ASP A 108 -34.83 -5.74 6.85
N LEU A 109 -34.06 -5.44 5.79
CA LEU A 109 -34.53 -4.73 4.60
C LEU A 109 -35.64 -5.50 3.86
N ASP A 110 -35.54 -6.83 3.76
CA ASP A 110 -36.62 -7.69 3.23
C ASP A 110 -37.88 -7.65 4.10
N HIS A 111 -37.77 -7.52 5.43
CA HIS A 111 -38.92 -7.37 6.33
C HIS A 111 -39.54 -5.97 6.22
N GLN A 112 -38.73 -4.91 6.10
CA GLN A 112 -39.23 -3.56 5.84
C GLN A 112 -39.94 -3.47 4.49
N ARG A 113 -39.39 -4.08 3.42
CA ARG A 113 -40.05 -4.10 2.10
C ARG A 113 -41.41 -4.78 2.16
N ARG A 114 -41.55 -5.94 2.84
CA ARG A 114 -42.85 -6.62 3.00
C ARG A 114 -43.90 -5.74 3.69
N ARG A 115 -43.54 -5.05 4.78
CA ARG A 115 -44.45 -4.11 5.44
C ARG A 115 -44.89 -2.98 4.50
N LEU A 116 -43.95 -2.37 3.77
CA LEU A 116 -44.26 -1.33 2.79
C LEU A 116 -45.09 -1.85 1.60
N GLU A 117 -44.94 -3.11 1.20
CA GLU A 117 -45.79 -3.79 0.21
C GLU A 117 -47.21 -4.06 0.76
N GLU A 118 -47.35 -4.42 2.05
CA GLU A 118 -48.63 -4.61 2.74
C GLU A 118 -49.38 -3.29 2.93
N ASP A 119 -48.70 -2.24 3.39
CA ASP A 119 -49.25 -0.89 3.51
C ASP A 119 -49.64 -0.34 2.12
N ASN A 120 -48.85 -0.59 1.06
CA ASN A 120 -49.23 -0.24 -0.31
C ASN A 120 -50.50 -0.97 -0.79
N LYS A 121 -50.66 -2.26 -0.47
CA LYS A 121 -51.88 -3.02 -0.81
C LYS A 121 -53.09 -2.44 -0.09
N ARG A 122 -52.96 -2.13 1.19
CA ARG A 122 -54.01 -1.50 2.00
C ARG A 122 -54.42 -0.13 1.44
N LEU A 123 -53.45 0.76 1.21
CA LEU A 123 -53.72 2.11 0.67
C LEU A 123 -54.36 2.06 -0.73
N ARG A 124 -54.00 1.08 -1.57
CA ARG A 124 -54.65 0.88 -2.88
C ARG A 124 -56.10 0.44 -2.75
N ALA A 125 -56.42 -0.46 -1.82
CA ALA A 125 -57.80 -0.87 -1.55
C ALA A 125 -58.64 0.31 -1.00
N GLU A 126 -58.06 1.12 -0.11
CA GLU A 126 -58.69 2.32 0.45
C GLU A 126 -58.95 3.38 -0.63
N ILE A 127 -58.00 3.61 -1.54
CA ILE A 127 -58.19 4.47 -2.73
C ILE A 127 -59.29 3.93 -3.64
N GLN A 128 -59.29 2.63 -3.96
CA GLN A 128 -60.34 2.01 -4.81
C GLN A 128 -61.74 2.12 -4.19
N GLN A 129 -61.85 2.05 -2.86
CA GLN A 129 -63.12 2.23 -2.17
C GLN A 129 -63.57 3.70 -2.18
N LEU A 130 -62.65 4.65 -1.94
CA LEU A 130 -62.94 6.09 -2.08
C LEU A 130 -63.31 6.48 -3.53
N GLU A 131 -62.73 5.83 -4.55
CA GLU A 131 -63.12 5.99 -5.94
C GLU A 131 -64.54 5.47 -6.21
N ALA A 132 -64.93 4.33 -5.61
CA ALA A 132 -66.28 3.80 -5.70
C ALA A 132 -67.32 4.67 -4.97
N ASP A 133 -66.98 5.21 -3.80
CA ASP A 133 -67.81 6.16 -3.05
C ASP A 133 -67.97 7.48 -3.82
N ALA A 134 -66.89 8.01 -4.42
CA ALA A 134 -66.93 9.21 -5.26
C ALA A 134 -67.76 9.01 -6.54
N GLN A 135 -67.69 7.83 -7.17
CA GLN A 135 -68.57 7.47 -8.29
C GLN A 135 -70.03 7.37 -7.86
N THR A 136 -70.30 6.80 -6.68
CA THR A 136 -71.64 6.70 -6.11
C THR A 136 -72.24 8.07 -5.79
N LEU A 137 -71.47 8.96 -5.15
CA LEU A 137 -71.87 10.36 -4.92
C LEU A 137 -72.11 11.12 -6.23
N THR A 138 -71.22 10.95 -7.22
CA THR A 138 -71.38 11.54 -8.56
C THR A 138 -72.68 11.08 -9.22
N ARG A 139 -73.01 9.79 -9.11
CA ARG A 139 -74.26 9.22 -9.62
C ARG A 139 -75.49 9.78 -8.91
N VAL A 140 -75.48 9.86 -7.57
CA VAL A 140 -76.57 10.43 -6.77
C VAL A 140 -76.79 11.91 -7.13
N ILE A 141 -75.72 12.68 -7.32
CA ILE A 141 -75.80 14.09 -7.77
C ILE A 141 -76.43 14.19 -9.16
N GLN A 142 -76.03 13.33 -10.12
CA GLN A 142 -76.64 13.32 -11.45
C GLN A 142 -78.11 12.86 -11.43
N GLU A 143 -78.49 11.91 -10.58
CA GLU A 143 -79.87 11.45 -10.44
C GLU A 143 -80.75 12.54 -9.79
N ALA A 144 -80.24 13.27 -8.79
CA ALA A 144 -80.91 14.43 -8.21
C ALA A 144 -81.06 15.61 -9.22
N GLN A 145 -80.04 15.87 -10.04
CA GLN A 145 -80.11 16.85 -11.14
C GLN A 145 -81.23 16.50 -12.13
N ARG A 146 -81.32 15.24 -12.56
CA ARG A 146 -82.40 14.76 -13.45
C ARG A 146 -83.78 14.80 -12.81
N ALA A 147 -83.90 14.51 -11.51
CA ALA A 147 -85.17 14.41 -10.80
C ALA A 147 -85.81 15.75 -10.42
N HIS A 148 -85.00 16.80 -10.19
CA HIS A 148 -85.48 18.05 -9.58
C HIS A 148 -85.21 19.32 -10.41
N GLY A 149 -84.66 19.21 -11.62
CA GLY A 149 -84.52 20.35 -12.52
C GLY A 149 -83.60 21.45 -11.97
N LEU A 150 -82.62 21.08 -11.14
CA LEU A 150 -81.60 22.00 -10.64
C LEU A 150 -80.80 22.54 -11.84
N ASP A 151 -80.85 23.85 -12.06
CA ASP A 151 -79.96 24.51 -13.01
C ASP A 151 -78.54 24.54 -12.43
N VAL A 152 -77.67 23.71 -13.00
CA VAL A 152 -76.27 23.56 -12.60
C VAL A 152 -75.32 24.09 -13.67
N THR A 153 -75.77 25.04 -14.50
CA THR A 153 -74.91 25.78 -15.45
C THR A 153 -73.70 26.46 -14.78
N GLY A 154 -73.76 26.69 -13.46
CA GLY A 154 -72.65 27.24 -12.66
C GLY A 154 -71.58 26.24 -12.15
N LEU A 155 -71.81 24.92 -12.17
CA LEU A 155 -70.83 23.94 -11.66
C LEU A 155 -70.32 22.99 -12.75
N THR A 156 -69.33 23.45 -13.53
CA THR A 156 -68.47 22.53 -14.27
C THR A 156 -67.66 21.67 -13.30
N LEU A 157 -68.09 20.43 -13.05
CA LEU A 157 -67.28 19.41 -12.41
C LEU A 157 -66.12 19.04 -13.34
N LYS A 158 -65.01 19.78 -13.23
CA LYS A 158 -63.78 19.51 -13.98
C LYS A 158 -63.11 18.27 -13.40
N THR A 159 -63.21 17.14 -14.08
CA THR A 159 -62.33 15.98 -13.89
C THR A 159 -60.89 16.41 -14.17
N GLN A 160 -60.16 16.78 -13.12
CA GLN A 160 -58.77 17.22 -13.24
C GLN A 160 -57.89 16.02 -13.60
N THR A 161 -57.36 16.02 -14.82
CA THR A 161 -56.29 15.11 -15.20
C THR A 161 -55.03 15.38 -14.38
N LEU A 162 -54.30 14.31 -14.03
CA LEU A 162 -53.19 14.27 -13.06
C LEU A 162 -52.03 15.28 -13.27
N GLN A 163 -52.00 16.01 -14.39
CA GLN A 163 -51.00 17.03 -14.68
C GLN A 163 -51.17 18.34 -13.87
N SER A 164 -52.33 18.60 -13.23
CA SER A 164 -52.53 19.84 -12.47
C SER A 164 -51.95 19.82 -11.04
N ILE A 165 -51.81 18.63 -10.43
CA ILE A 165 -51.45 18.48 -9.01
C ILE A 165 -49.98 18.86 -8.77
N THR A 166 -49.10 18.63 -9.75
CA THR A 166 -47.67 18.97 -9.69
C THR A 166 -47.40 20.46 -9.40
N ASN A 167 -48.35 21.33 -9.74
CA ASN A 167 -48.20 22.79 -9.63
C ASN A 167 -48.74 23.40 -8.32
N GLN A 168 -49.30 22.59 -7.41
CA GLN A 168 -49.93 23.08 -6.17
C GLN A 168 -49.04 23.01 -4.91
N SER A 169 -47.80 22.50 -5.03
CA SER A 169 -46.79 22.55 -3.95
C SER A 169 -46.09 23.92 -3.84
N ALA A 170 -46.84 25.01 -3.98
CA ALA A 170 -46.29 26.36 -4.22
C ALA A 170 -46.65 27.41 -3.15
N HIS A 171 -47.50 27.08 -2.17
CA HIS A 171 -48.12 28.06 -1.26
C HIS A 171 -47.95 27.71 0.24
N SER A 172 -46.77 27.23 0.64
CA SER A 172 -46.34 27.27 2.04
C SER A 172 -44.81 27.38 2.16
N SER A 173 -44.30 28.62 2.09
CA SER A 173 -43.02 29.10 2.65
C SER A 173 -42.79 30.56 2.25
N GLN A 174 -43.23 31.50 3.09
CA GLN A 174 -42.45 32.73 3.22
C GLN A 174 -41.12 32.36 3.92
N ILE A 175 -40.04 33.10 3.65
CA ILE A 175 -38.68 32.83 4.14
C ILE A 175 -38.02 31.57 3.56
N SER A 176 -37.62 31.62 2.28
CA SER A 176 -36.25 31.29 1.85
C SER A 176 -36.03 31.69 0.38
N GLN A 177 -34.87 32.25 0.04
CA GLN A 177 -34.58 32.73 -1.32
C GLN A 177 -33.92 31.63 -2.18
N LYS A 178 -34.24 31.61 -3.48
CA LYS A 178 -33.70 30.60 -4.42
C LYS A 178 -32.19 30.77 -4.63
N PRO A 179 -31.36 29.73 -4.48
CA PRO A 179 -29.90 29.85 -4.66
C PRO A 179 -29.46 30.34 -6.05
N GLY A 180 -30.19 29.95 -7.10
CA GLY A 180 -29.80 30.20 -8.49
C GLY A 180 -29.77 31.68 -8.91
N ASP A 181 -30.55 32.54 -8.28
CA ASP A 181 -30.58 33.97 -8.62
C ASP A 181 -29.63 34.80 -7.74
N LEU A 182 -29.36 34.36 -6.50
CA LEU A 182 -28.26 34.90 -5.68
C LEU A 182 -26.90 34.64 -6.35
N MET A 183 -26.71 33.44 -6.92
CA MET A 183 -25.50 33.06 -7.65
C MET A 183 -25.31 33.88 -8.94
N LYS A 184 -26.39 34.26 -9.65
CA LYS A 184 -26.32 35.22 -10.77
C LYS A 184 -25.97 36.64 -10.30
N ALA A 185 -26.56 37.10 -9.20
CA ALA A 185 -26.25 38.42 -8.64
C ALA A 185 -24.78 38.51 -8.23
N GLN A 186 -24.23 37.49 -7.56
CA GLN A 186 -22.81 37.41 -7.22
C GLN A 186 -21.90 37.34 -8.45
N VAL A 187 -22.27 36.58 -9.49
CA VAL A 187 -21.48 36.51 -10.74
C VAL A 187 -21.49 37.83 -11.51
N GLU A 188 -22.62 38.56 -11.56
CA GLU A 188 -22.66 39.86 -12.25
C GLU A 188 -22.02 40.99 -11.41
N ASP A 189 -22.10 40.93 -10.07
CA ASP A 189 -21.33 41.85 -9.22
C ASP A 189 -19.82 41.60 -9.33
N LEU A 190 -19.36 40.34 -9.28
CA LEU A 190 -17.95 40.00 -9.55
C LEU A 190 -17.51 40.44 -10.96
N ARG A 191 -18.38 40.35 -11.97
CA ARG A 191 -18.12 40.94 -13.30
C ARG A 191 -18.02 42.46 -13.25
N ASN A 192 -18.85 43.16 -12.48
CA ASN A 192 -18.82 44.61 -12.38
C ASN A 192 -17.61 45.11 -11.56
N GLN A 193 -17.20 44.38 -10.52
CA GLN A 193 -15.93 44.57 -9.83
C GLN A 193 -14.75 44.33 -10.78
N LEU A 194 -14.78 43.29 -11.63
CA LEU A 194 -13.73 43.01 -12.62
C LEU A 194 -13.67 44.09 -13.72
N LYS A 195 -14.82 44.55 -14.25
CA LYS A 195 -14.90 45.71 -15.16
C LYS A 195 -14.30 46.97 -14.51
N THR A 196 -14.50 47.15 -13.20
CA THR A 196 -13.97 48.30 -12.44
C THR A 196 -12.46 48.18 -12.22
N LYS A 197 -11.96 47.00 -11.85
CA LYS A 197 -10.50 46.73 -11.76
C LYS A 197 -9.82 46.91 -13.12
N ASN A 198 -10.42 46.47 -14.22
CA ASN A 198 -9.90 46.70 -15.57
C ASN A 198 -9.91 48.19 -15.99
N ARG A 199 -10.80 49.03 -15.42
CA ARG A 199 -10.78 50.51 -15.55
C ARG A 199 -9.76 51.20 -14.63
N ILE A 200 -9.19 50.49 -13.67
CA ILE A 200 -8.06 50.96 -12.86
C ILE A 200 -6.76 50.55 -13.54
N ILE A 201 -6.64 49.30 -13.99
CA ILE A 201 -5.51 48.79 -14.78
C ILE A 201 -5.24 49.68 -15.99
N ARG A 202 -6.25 50.01 -16.82
CA ARG A 202 -6.06 50.92 -17.95
C ARG A 202 -5.55 52.32 -17.58
N ARG A 203 -5.97 52.86 -16.43
CA ARG A 203 -5.47 54.15 -15.96
C ARG A 203 -4.03 54.07 -15.46
N LEU A 204 -3.63 52.95 -14.86
CA LEU A 204 -2.24 52.68 -14.50
C LEU A 204 -1.38 52.42 -15.76
N GLU A 205 -1.91 51.76 -16.79
CA GLU A 205 -1.25 51.62 -18.11
C GLU A 205 -1.09 53.00 -18.80
N GLU A 206 -2.09 53.88 -18.68
CA GLU A 206 -2.05 55.26 -19.16
C GLU A 206 -1.06 56.13 -18.35
N GLU A 207 -1.00 56.00 -17.03
CA GLU A 207 0.00 56.67 -16.17
C GLU A 207 1.43 56.18 -16.44
N ILE A 208 1.65 54.88 -16.60
CA ILE A 208 2.95 54.33 -17.00
C ILE A 208 3.36 54.86 -18.38
N LYS A 209 2.42 54.96 -19.32
CA LYS A 209 2.65 55.54 -20.66
C LYS A 209 2.95 57.04 -20.61
N MET A 210 2.34 57.79 -19.69
CA MET A 210 2.66 59.19 -19.41
C MET A 210 4.07 59.32 -18.79
N LEU A 211 4.40 58.52 -17.79
CA LEU A 211 5.72 58.55 -17.12
C LEU A 211 6.87 58.16 -18.07
N LEU A 212 6.64 57.19 -18.97
CA LEU A 212 7.61 56.83 -20.02
C LEU A 212 7.78 57.92 -21.11
N SER A 213 6.90 58.93 -21.17
CA SER A 213 7.04 60.05 -22.11
C SER A 213 7.95 61.19 -21.59
N HIS A 214 8.32 61.16 -20.30
CA HIS A 214 9.00 62.26 -19.62
C HIS A 214 10.41 61.89 -19.10
N ARG A 215 11.30 61.45 -20.00
CA ARG A 215 12.76 61.46 -19.77
C ARG A 215 13.61 61.66 -21.03
N VAL A 216 13.73 62.94 -21.40
CA VAL A 216 14.96 63.65 -21.81
C VAL A 216 16.09 62.83 -22.46
N PRO A 217 16.52 63.25 -23.66
CA PRO A 217 17.95 63.39 -23.96
C PRO A 217 18.29 64.81 -24.44
N GLU A 218 18.57 65.72 -23.49
CA GLU A 218 19.24 66.99 -23.79
C GLU A 218 20.70 66.72 -24.18
N LYS A 219 21.18 67.43 -25.19
CA LYS A 219 22.53 67.29 -25.72
C LYS A 219 23.16 68.66 -25.88
N ASN A 220 24.40 68.78 -25.38
CA ASN A 220 25.38 69.81 -25.69
C ASN A 220 24.98 71.27 -25.43
N GLU A 221 25.64 71.93 -24.47
CA GLU A 221 26.13 73.30 -24.71
C GLU A 221 27.31 73.67 -23.80
N LEU A 222 28.32 74.32 -24.40
CA LEU A 222 29.36 75.17 -23.76
C LEU A 222 30.37 74.45 -22.80
N GLN A 223 31.60 74.94 -22.60
CA GLN A 223 32.28 76.12 -23.17
C GLN A 223 33.80 75.92 -23.30
N GLY A 224 34.45 76.68 -24.19
CA GLY A 224 35.91 76.76 -24.30
C GLY A 224 36.39 78.18 -24.64
N ILE A 225 37.49 78.60 -24.01
CA ILE A 225 38.15 79.92 -24.16
C ILE A 225 39.66 79.64 -24.11
N ARG A 226 40.39 79.64 -25.23
CA ARG A 226 40.98 80.76 -26.01
C ARG A 226 42.20 81.43 -25.36
N VAL A 227 43.18 81.74 -26.21
CA VAL A 227 44.54 82.27 -25.95
C VAL A 227 44.74 83.54 -26.84
N ALA A 228 45.87 84.26 -26.68
CA ALA A 228 46.36 85.42 -27.46
C ALA A 228 45.93 86.82 -26.91
N GLU A 229 46.68 87.94 -27.02
CA GLU A 229 48.04 88.21 -27.61
C GLU A 229 48.63 89.62 -27.21
N ALA A 230 49.88 89.92 -27.67
CA ALA A 230 50.58 91.25 -27.78
C ALA A 230 50.96 92.00 -26.45
N LEU A 231 51.93 92.94 -26.29
CA LEU A 231 52.92 93.73 -27.10
C LEU A 231 54.33 93.72 -26.37
N GLU A 232 55.52 94.23 -26.77
CA GLU A 232 56.05 95.34 -27.63
C GLU A 232 55.96 96.77 -26.99
N GLU A 233 56.88 97.76 -27.08
CA GLU A 233 58.22 98.08 -27.69
C GLU A 233 58.82 99.32 -26.91
N VAL A 234 60.07 99.88 -27.00
CA VAL A 234 61.44 99.48 -27.44
C VAL A 234 62.53 100.56 -27.04
N CYS A 235 63.82 100.22 -27.15
CA CYS A 235 65.04 101.08 -27.30
C CYS A 235 65.63 101.94 -26.13
N LYS A 236 66.83 102.53 -26.40
CA LYS A 236 67.84 103.14 -25.49
C LYS A 236 68.00 104.68 -25.77
N PRO A 237 68.87 105.53 -25.12
CA PRO A 237 70.01 105.26 -24.20
C PRO A 237 70.24 106.26 -23.01
N SER A 238 71.43 106.18 -22.39
CA SER A 238 72.20 107.21 -21.63
C SER A 238 71.47 108.21 -20.69
N VAL A 239 71.44 108.06 -19.35
CA VAL A 239 72.52 108.27 -18.34
C VAL A 239 72.62 109.72 -17.82
N VAL A 240 72.05 109.93 -16.63
CA VAL A 240 72.55 110.87 -15.60
C VAL A 240 72.64 110.05 -14.30
N GLN A 241 73.86 109.80 -13.85
CA GLN A 241 74.21 108.48 -13.31
C GLN A 241 74.02 108.27 -11.79
N LYS A 242 73.31 109.18 -11.09
CA LYS A 242 73.14 109.13 -9.62
C LYS A 242 71.69 109.08 -9.10
N ARG A 243 70.68 109.02 -9.97
CA ARG A 243 69.31 108.59 -9.61
C ARG A 243 68.98 107.17 -10.12
N LYS A 244 69.50 106.81 -11.30
CA LYS A 244 69.27 105.49 -11.91
C LYS A 244 69.63 104.30 -11.04
N HIS A 245 70.61 104.37 -10.13
CA HIS A 245 70.94 103.23 -9.27
C HIS A 245 69.95 103.02 -8.12
N THR A 246 69.47 104.08 -7.48
CA THR A 246 68.38 103.99 -6.48
C THR A 246 67.06 103.59 -7.14
N GLU A 247 66.77 104.13 -8.33
CA GLU A 247 65.59 103.74 -9.13
C GLU A 247 65.70 102.28 -9.64
N GLN A 248 66.89 101.81 -10.03
CA GLN A 248 67.13 100.41 -10.40
C GLN A 248 66.99 99.48 -9.20
N ILE A 249 67.54 99.83 -8.03
CA ILE A 249 67.38 99.05 -6.79
C ILE A 249 65.90 98.96 -6.43
N HIS A 250 65.18 100.08 -6.40
CA HIS A 250 63.74 100.10 -6.10
C HIS A 250 62.91 99.37 -7.18
N MET A 251 63.34 99.36 -8.45
CA MET A 251 62.77 98.51 -9.51
C MET A 251 63.07 97.02 -9.30
N THR A 252 64.29 96.64 -8.88
CA THR A 252 64.61 95.24 -8.61
C THR A 252 63.92 94.75 -7.36
N GLU A 253 63.80 95.57 -6.30
CA GLU A 253 63.02 95.27 -5.10
C GLU A 253 61.52 95.19 -5.38
N SER A 254 60.97 96.09 -6.21
CA SER A 254 59.57 96.01 -6.65
C SER A 254 59.33 94.74 -7.49
N ARG A 255 60.24 94.40 -8.41
CA ARG A 255 60.19 93.13 -9.16
C ARG A 255 60.38 91.91 -8.26
N LEU A 256 61.23 91.98 -7.22
CA LEU A 256 61.44 90.92 -6.24
C LEU A 256 60.20 90.74 -5.37
N SER A 257 59.53 91.82 -4.98
CA SER A 257 58.26 91.80 -4.24
C SER A 257 57.13 91.21 -5.09
N VAL A 258 57.03 91.57 -6.37
CA VAL A 258 56.10 90.93 -7.33
C VAL A 258 56.44 89.45 -7.53
N ALA A 259 57.71 89.09 -7.61
CA ALA A 259 58.15 87.68 -7.70
C ALA A 259 57.87 86.90 -6.41
N GLN A 260 58.03 87.51 -5.23
CA GLN A 260 57.69 86.91 -3.93
C GLN A 260 56.19 86.74 -3.75
N LYS A 261 55.37 87.70 -4.20
CA LYS A 261 53.90 87.56 -4.23
C LYS A 261 53.49 86.41 -5.15
N ARG A 262 53.97 86.38 -6.40
CA ARG A 262 53.76 85.25 -7.32
C ARG A 262 54.27 83.92 -6.77
N LEU A 263 55.38 83.91 -6.02
CA LEU A 263 55.88 82.70 -5.36
C LEU A 263 54.97 82.24 -4.21
N GLN A 264 54.37 83.16 -3.44
CA GLN A 264 53.35 82.81 -2.45
C GLN A 264 52.04 82.35 -3.09
N GLU A 265 51.59 83.00 -4.17
CA GLU A 265 50.40 82.62 -4.92
C GLU A 265 50.57 81.23 -5.53
N ASN A 266 51.71 80.94 -6.18
CA ASN A 266 52.05 79.62 -6.68
C ASN A 266 52.15 78.58 -5.54
N LYS A 267 52.75 78.91 -4.39
CA LYS A 267 52.78 78.02 -3.22
C LYS A 267 51.37 77.74 -2.66
N LYS A 268 50.48 78.73 -2.67
CA LYS A 268 49.08 78.59 -2.26
C LYS A 268 48.31 77.70 -3.24
N GLN A 269 48.46 77.93 -4.54
CA GLN A 269 47.88 77.08 -5.60
C GLN A 269 48.39 75.63 -5.51
N ILE A 270 49.69 75.41 -5.29
CA ILE A 270 50.25 74.07 -5.09
C ILE A 270 49.65 73.40 -3.84
N ALA A 271 49.45 74.13 -2.74
CA ALA A 271 48.81 73.61 -1.53
C ALA A 271 47.29 73.32 -1.72
N GLU A 272 46.61 74.10 -2.56
CA GLU A 272 45.21 73.89 -2.93
C GLU A 272 45.04 72.69 -3.86
N LEU A 273 45.87 72.58 -4.91
CA LEU A 273 45.94 71.41 -5.80
C LEU A 273 46.32 70.13 -5.05
N LYS A 274 47.25 70.20 -4.08
CA LYS A 274 47.60 69.04 -3.25
C LYS A 274 46.38 68.55 -2.44
N LYS A 275 45.61 69.47 -1.85
CA LYS A 275 44.36 69.12 -1.15
C LYS A 275 43.30 68.55 -2.08
N GLU A 276 43.21 69.03 -3.32
CA GLU A 276 42.31 68.47 -4.33
C GLU A 276 42.71 67.03 -4.71
N CYS A 277 44.01 66.77 -4.91
CA CYS A 277 44.53 65.42 -5.12
C CYS A 277 44.27 64.50 -3.90
N GLU A 278 44.50 64.98 -2.67
CA GLU A 278 44.19 64.24 -1.43
C GLU A 278 42.69 63.97 -1.26
N HIS A 279 41.81 64.81 -1.82
CA HIS A 279 40.37 64.59 -1.83
C HIS A 279 39.97 63.55 -2.89
N LYS A 280 40.44 63.70 -4.13
CA LYS A 280 40.17 62.77 -5.24
C LYS A 280 40.76 61.38 -5.00
N GLN A 281 41.90 61.26 -4.30
CA GLN A 281 42.44 59.98 -3.84
C GLN A 281 41.45 59.24 -2.94
N LYS A 282 40.87 59.93 -1.95
CA LYS A 282 39.87 59.37 -1.03
C LYS A 282 38.53 59.06 -1.70
N GLU A 283 38.19 59.80 -2.76
CA GLU A 283 37.03 59.51 -3.61
C GLU A 283 37.25 58.23 -4.43
N VAL A 284 38.45 58.05 -5.01
CA VAL A 284 38.86 56.82 -5.70
C VAL A 284 38.92 55.62 -4.75
N GLU A 285 39.38 55.80 -3.51
CA GLU A 285 39.36 54.73 -2.48
C GLU A 285 37.93 54.29 -2.14
N LYS A 286 37.00 55.23 -1.93
CA LYS A 286 35.58 54.91 -1.73
C LYS A 286 34.95 54.20 -2.92
N LEU A 287 35.27 54.61 -4.15
CA LEU A 287 34.78 53.96 -5.36
C LEU A 287 35.37 52.54 -5.53
N ARG A 288 36.61 52.30 -5.07
CA ARG A 288 37.20 50.95 -4.99
C ARG A 288 36.47 50.09 -3.96
N GLU A 289 36.18 50.61 -2.76
CA GLU A 289 35.37 49.91 -1.75
C GLU A 289 33.95 49.58 -2.24
N GLU A 290 33.28 50.50 -2.94
CA GLU A 290 31.99 50.18 -3.56
C GLU A 290 32.10 49.14 -4.66
N THR A 291 33.19 49.15 -5.44
CA THR A 291 33.43 48.17 -6.50
C THR A 291 33.63 46.77 -5.92
N THR A 292 34.50 46.61 -4.91
CA THR A 292 34.72 45.29 -4.29
C THR A 292 33.49 44.77 -3.54
N ARG A 293 32.72 45.64 -2.87
CA ARG A 293 31.41 45.26 -2.28
C ARG A 293 30.41 44.78 -3.34
N ARG A 294 30.37 45.41 -4.52
CA ARG A 294 29.52 44.96 -5.63
C ARG A 294 30.03 43.66 -6.26
N GLU A 295 31.35 43.43 -6.33
CA GLU A 295 31.92 42.17 -6.81
C GLU A 295 31.62 41.00 -5.87
N VAL A 296 31.65 41.21 -4.55
CA VAL A 296 31.21 40.21 -3.56
C VAL A 296 29.72 39.88 -3.74
N LEU A 297 28.86 40.91 -3.75
CA LEU A 297 27.41 40.72 -4.01
C LEU A 297 27.13 40.01 -5.33
N VAL A 298 27.89 40.28 -6.39
CA VAL A 298 27.74 39.59 -7.69
C VAL A 298 28.14 38.11 -7.61
N LYS A 299 29.12 37.74 -6.78
CA LYS A 299 29.44 36.32 -6.50
C LYS A 299 28.35 35.64 -5.69
N GLU A 300 27.91 36.25 -4.59
CA GLU A 300 26.83 35.73 -3.74
C GLU A 300 25.56 35.46 -4.56
N ASN A 301 25.12 36.44 -5.37
CA ASN A 301 23.97 36.28 -6.28
C ASN A 301 24.20 35.20 -7.36
N ALA A 302 25.44 34.97 -7.81
CA ALA A 302 25.75 33.93 -8.79
C ALA A 302 25.76 32.52 -8.16
N GLU A 303 26.15 32.40 -6.90
CA GLU A 303 26.11 31.16 -6.12
C GLU A 303 24.66 30.80 -5.74
N GLU A 304 23.85 31.77 -5.27
CA GLU A 304 22.40 31.60 -5.10
C GLU A 304 21.68 31.21 -6.41
N LEU A 305 22.06 31.82 -7.54
CA LEU A 305 21.48 31.44 -8.82
C LEU A 305 21.81 29.99 -9.20
N GLN A 306 22.99 29.47 -8.84
CA GLN A 306 23.35 28.07 -9.07
C GLN A 306 22.61 27.11 -8.14
N THR A 307 22.41 27.45 -6.85
CA THR A 307 21.61 26.61 -5.95
C THR A 307 20.17 26.51 -6.47
N VAL A 308 19.53 27.64 -6.81
CA VAL A 308 18.17 27.68 -7.38
C VAL A 308 18.07 26.93 -8.72
N ILE A 309 19.08 26.99 -9.59
CA ILE A 309 19.14 26.18 -10.82
C ILE A 309 19.20 24.67 -10.51
N SER A 310 19.98 24.28 -9.48
CA SER A 310 20.09 22.88 -9.07
C SER A 310 18.78 22.35 -8.43
N GLU A 311 18.13 23.15 -7.60
CA GLU A 311 16.84 22.84 -6.97
C GLU A 311 15.73 22.73 -8.01
N LYS A 312 15.63 23.69 -8.92
CA LYS A 312 14.72 23.64 -10.07
C LYS A 312 14.89 22.33 -10.85
N ARG A 313 16.13 21.95 -11.16
CA ARG A 313 16.43 20.73 -11.92
C ARG A 313 16.05 19.45 -11.16
N ASN A 314 16.22 19.44 -9.84
CA ASN A 314 15.74 18.36 -8.97
C ASN A 314 14.21 18.28 -8.95
N LEU A 315 13.51 19.41 -8.89
CA LEU A 315 12.05 19.46 -8.94
C LEU A 315 11.50 19.02 -10.31
N GLU A 316 12.15 19.41 -11.42
CA GLU A 316 11.82 18.93 -12.78
C GLU A 316 11.96 17.39 -12.89
N LEU A 317 13.02 16.82 -12.31
CA LEU A 317 13.20 15.36 -12.24
C LEU A 317 12.15 14.67 -11.35
N GLN A 318 11.81 15.24 -10.19
CA GLN A 318 10.75 14.71 -9.33
C GLN A 318 9.38 14.74 -10.02
N LEU A 319 9.05 15.83 -10.73
CA LEU A 319 7.82 15.95 -11.52
C LEU A 319 7.76 14.89 -12.64
N ALA A 320 8.86 14.63 -13.34
CA ALA A 320 8.92 13.56 -14.34
C ALA A 320 8.68 12.17 -13.72
N VAL A 321 9.28 11.88 -12.56
CA VAL A 321 9.07 10.62 -11.83
C VAL A 321 7.63 10.48 -11.31
N ILE A 322 7.01 11.58 -10.85
CA ILE A 322 5.61 11.59 -10.40
C ILE A 322 4.66 11.37 -11.59
N ALA A 323 4.91 12.03 -12.73
CA ALA A 323 4.12 11.87 -13.95
C ALA A 323 4.17 10.42 -14.47
N GLU A 324 5.35 9.80 -14.48
CA GLU A 324 5.50 8.40 -14.92
C GLU A 324 4.88 7.41 -13.93
N LYS A 325 5.03 7.63 -12.61
CA LYS A 325 4.31 6.84 -11.59
C LYS A 325 2.79 6.94 -11.75
N HIS A 326 2.27 8.14 -12.05
CA HIS A 326 0.85 8.32 -12.32
C HIS A 326 0.42 7.60 -13.62
N ARG A 327 1.22 7.67 -14.69
CA ARG A 327 0.99 6.96 -15.95
C ARG A 327 0.90 5.43 -15.76
N VAL A 328 1.82 4.86 -14.99
CA VAL A 328 1.82 3.42 -14.65
C VAL A 328 0.62 3.05 -13.79
N ALA A 329 0.30 3.84 -12.75
CA ALA A 329 -0.88 3.61 -11.92
C ALA A 329 -2.20 3.68 -12.72
N GLN A 330 -2.31 4.61 -13.67
CA GLN A 330 -3.45 4.74 -14.60
C GLN A 330 -3.58 3.50 -15.50
N GLN A 331 -2.45 2.95 -15.96
CA GLN A 331 -2.40 1.75 -16.79
C GLN A 331 -2.75 0.49 -15.99
N GLU A 332 -2.34 0.39 -14.72
CA GLU A 332 -2.78 -0.66 -13.80
C GLU A 332 -4.26 -0.57 -13.44
N ALA A 333 -4.80 0.61 -13.16
CA ALA A 333 -6.23 0.80 -12.92
C ALA A 333 -7.04 0.31 -14.14
N SER A 334 -6.65 0.73 -15.34
CA SER A 334 -7.28 0.32 -16.60
C SER A 334 -7.22 -1.20 -16.86
N SER A 335 -6.12 -1.86 -16.48
CA SER A 335 -5.99 -3.32 -16.65
C SER A 335 -6.82 -4.09 -15.62
N ARG A 336 -6.86 -3.63 -14.36
CA ARG A 336 -7.71 -4.16 -13.30
C ARG A 336 -9.20 -4.01 -13.64
N ASP A 337 -9.63 -2.85 -14.16
CA ASP A 337 -11.00 -2.62 -14.60
C ASP A 337 -11.40 -3.55 -15.76
N ARG A 338 -10.50 -3.83 -16.70
CA ARG A 338 -10.75 -4.83 -17.76
C ARG A 338 -10.98 -6.23 -17.18
N VAL A 339 -10.20 -6.63 -16.19
CA VAL A 339 -10.36 -7.93 -15.49
C VAL A 339 -11.67 -7.94 -14.68
N ILE A 340 -12.03 -6.85 -14.01
CA ILE A 340 -13.31 -6.72 -13.27
C ILE A 340 -14.50 -6.84 -14.23
N LEU A 341 -14.44 -6.25 -15.42
CA LEU A 341 -15.48 -6.39 -16.45
C LEU A 341 -15.58 -7.83 -16.98
N GLN A 342 -14.45 -8.50 -17.22
CA GLN A 342 -14.43 -9.91 -17.62
C GLN A 342 -15.03 -10.82 -16.54
N LEU A 343 -14.59 -10.70 -15.28
CA LEU A 343 -15.12 -11.48 -14.15
C LEU A 343 -16.63 -11.21 -13.93
N ARG A 344 -17.12 -9.99 -14.17
CA ARG A 344 -18.56 -9.67 -14.14
C ARG A 344 -19.35 -10.35 -15.27
N ALA A 345 -18.75 -10.54 -16.44
CA ALA A 345 -19.37 -11.27 -17.55
C ALA A 345 -19.38 -12.79 -17.28
N GLU A 346 -18.25 -13.35 -16.84
CA GLU A 346 -18.14 -14.76 -16.45
C GLU A 346 -19.09 -15.13 -15.31
N LEU A 347 -19.20 -14.28 -14.27
CA LEU A 347 -20.15 -14.44 -13.18
C LEU A 347 -21.61 -14.41 -13.68
N ARG A 348 -21.94 -13.56 -14.66
CA ARG A 348 -23.28 -13.52 -15.25
C ARG A 348 -23.62 -14.84 -15.96
N VAL A 349 -22.71 -15.33 -16.81
CA VAL A 349 -22.88 -16.63 -17.52
C VAL A 349 -22.99 -17.79 -16.53
N LEU A 350 -22.27 -17.75 -15.39
CA LEU A 350 -22.40 -18.75 -14.33
C LEU A 350 -23.73 -18.66 -13.58
N VAL A 351 -24.27 -17.45 -13.36
CA VAL A 351 -25.61 -17.25 -12.77
C VAL A 351 -26.70 -17.76 -13.72
N GLU A 352 -26.63 -17.42 -15.01
CA GLU A 352 -27.56 -17.89 -16.05
C GLU A 352 -27.56 -19.42 -16.15
N LYS A 353 -26.38 -20.06 -16.17
CA LYS A 353 -26.25 -21.52 -16.13
C LYS A 353 -26.79 -22.15 -14.85
N ASN A 354 -26.54 -21.54 -13.69
CA ASN A 354 -27.05 -22.04 -12.41
C ASN A 354 -28.58 -21.91 -12.31
N GLN A 355 -29.17 -20.86 -12.90
CA GLN A 355 -30.61 -20.74 -13.02
C GLN A 355 -31.19 -21.86 -13.92
N GLY A 356 -30.60 -22.11 -15.09
CA GLY A 356 -31.04 -23.21 -15.97
C GLY A 356 -31.01 -24.58 -15.29
N VAL A 357 -29.93 -24.90 -14.56
CA VAL A 357 -29.83 -26.15 -13.77
C VAL A 357 -30.87 -26.20 -12.63
N GLN A 358 -31.25 -25.06 -12.05
CA GLN A 358 -32.28 -24.99 -11.02
C GLN A 358 -33.70 -25.13 -11.60
N GLU A 359 -33.94 -24.67 -12.83
CA GLU A 359 -35.17 -24.91 -13.58
C GLU A 359 -35.29 -26.39 -14.01
N GLU A 360 -34.20 -27.01 -14.49
CA GLU A 360 -34.12 -28.45 -14.76
C GLU A 360 -34.40 -29.30 -13.51
N LEU A 361 -33.83 -28.92 -12.35
CA LEU A 361 -34.08 -29.60 -11.09
C LEU A 361 -35.56 -29.52 -10.69
N GLY A 362 -36.20 -28.35 -10.83
CA GLY A 362 -37.63 -28.19 -10.55
C GLY A 362 -38.52 -29.07 -11.44
N LEU A 363 -38.15 -29.27 -12.71
CA LEU A 363 -38.83 -30.22 -13.61
C LEU A 363 -38.65 -31.68 -13.16
N GLN A 364 -37.46 -32.06 -12.67
CA GLN A 364 -37.19 -33.39 -12.12
C GLN A 364 -37.95 -33.64 -10.81
N GLU A 365 -38.00 -32.66 -9.90
CA GLU A 365 -38.78 -32.73 -8.65
C GLU A 365 -40.28 -32.87 -8.92
N ALA A 366 -40.80 -32.17 -9.94
CA ALA A 366 -42.19 -32.32 -10.39
C ALA A 366 -42.47 -33.73 -10.96
N GLU A 367 -41.57 -34.30 -11.76
CA GLU A 367 -41.74 -35.66 -12.30
C GLU A 367 -41.62 -36.73 -11.19
N VAL A 368 -40.68 -36.60 -10.26
CA VAL A 368 -40.59 -37.47 -9.07
C VAL A 368 -41.87 -37.40 -8.24
N SER A 369 -42.43 -36.21 -8.05
CA SER A 369 -43.72 -36.03 -7.37
C SER A 369 -44.87 -36.73 -8.11
N ARG A 370 -44.92 -36.62 -9.44
CA ARG A 370 -45.89 -37.30 -10.30
C ARG A 370 -45.76 -38.83 -10.27
N LEU A 371 -44.53 -39.36 -10.21
CA LEU A 371 -44.26 -40.79 -10.10
C LEU A 371 -44.64 -41.34 -8.72
N ASN A 372 -44.29 -40.63 -7.64
CA ASN A 372 -44.72 -40.99 -6.28
C ASN A 372 -46.26 -41.05 -6.15
N GLU A 373 -46.97 -40.12 -6.79
CA GLU A 373 -48.43 -40.10 -6.81
C GLU A 373 -49.04 -41.29 -7.60
N LYS A 374 -48.39 -41.73 -8.69
CA LYS A 374 -48.76 -43.00 -9.37
C LYS A 374 -48.51 -44.21 -8.47
N VAL A 375 -47.38 -44.26 -7.78
CA VAL A 375 -47.03 -45.37 -6.87
C VAL A 375 -48.06 -45.48 -5.74
N ARG A 376 -48.48 -44.37 -5.12
CA ARG A 376 -49.56 -44.36 -4.11
C ARG A 376 -50.88 -44.92 -4.65
N LYS A 377 -51.29 -44.51 -5.85
CA LYS A 377 -52.52 -45.01 -6.50
C LYS A 377 -52.45 -46.51 -6.81
N GLN A 378 -51.28 -47.00 -7.24
CA GLN A 378 -51.04 -48.44 -7.41
C GLN A 378 -51.02 -49.21 -6.08
N GLN A 379 -50.46 -48.63 -5.02
CA GLN A 379 -50.47 -49.23 -3.67
C GLN A 379 -51.89 -49.33 -3.10
N ALA A 380 -52.71 -48.28 -3.25
CA ALA A 380 -54.11 -48.29 -2.85
C ALA A 380 -54.90 -49.38 -3.61
N HIS A 381 -54.76 -49.45 -4.93
CA HIS A 381 -55.45 -50.48 -5.73
C HIS A 381 -54.98 -51.92 -5.39
N LEU A 382 -53.69 -52.11 -5.07
CA LEU A 382 -53.19 -53.39 -4.56
C LEU A 382 -53.75 -53.73 -3.17
N GLN A 383 -54.12 -52.75 -2.34
CA GLN A 383 -54.83 -52.98 -1.09
C GLN A 383 -56.29 -53.38 -1.33
N GLU A 384 -57.02 -52.65 -2.19
CA GLU A 384 -58.39 -52.98 -2.61
C GLU A 384 -58.48 -54.43 -3.11
N LEU A 385 -57.58 -54.84 -4.00
CA LEU A 385 -57.52 -56.20 -4.54
C LEU A 385 -57.22 -57.25 -3.45
N ARG A 386 -56.33 -56.96 -2.48
CA ARG A 386 -56.06 -57.85 -1.34
C ARG A 386 -57.29 -58.00 -0.44
N GLU A 387 -58.04 -56.92 -0.24
CA GLU A 387 -59.27 -56.94 0.56
C GLU A 387 -60.39 -57.70 -0.17
N LEU A 388 -60.57 -57.51 -1.48
CA LEU A 388 -61.50 -58.32 -2.29
C LEU A 388 -61.16 -59.81 -2.23
N CYS A 389 -59.88 -60.20 -2.34
CA CYS A 389 -59.45 -61.59 -2.18
C CYS A 389 -59.75 -62.16 -0.77
N ARG A 390 -59.58 -61.37 0.30
CA ARG A 390 -59.95 -61.78 1.67
C ARG A 390 -61.45 -62.03 1.81
N HIS A 391 -62.29 -61.14 1.28
CA HIS A 391 -63.75 -61.33 1.28
C HIS A 391 -64.18 -62.52 0.41
N GLY A 392 -63.48 -62.77 -0.70
CA GLY A 392 -63.67 -63.97 -1.52
C GLY A 392 -63.40 -65.27 -0.74
N ASN A 393 -62.24 -65.35 -0.07
CA ASN A 393 -61.88 -66.52 0.74
C ASN A 393 -62.88 -66.75 1.88
N ALA A 394 -63.22 -65.70 2.66
CA ALA A 394 -64.18 -65.83 3.76
C ALA A 394 -65.58 -66.31 3.30
N ARG A 395 -66.01 -65.95 2.08
CA ARG A 395 -67.22 -66.50 1.46
C ARG A 395 -67.08 -67.98 1.08
N MET A 396 -65.93 -68.38 0.54
CA MET A 396 -65.66 -69.79 0.22
C MET A 396 -65.65 -70.65 1.49
N ASP A 397 -65.01 -70.18 2.56
CA ASP A 397 -65.00 -70.85 3.87
C ASP A 397 -66.44 -71.04 4.42
N HIS A 398 -67.29 -70.01 4.29
CA HIS A 398 -68.68 -70.07 4.74
C HIS A 398 -69.54 -71.07 3.92
N GLU A 399 -69.46 -71.03 2.59
CA GLU A 399 -70.19 -72.00 1.75
C GLU A 399 -69.65 -73.44 1.92
N GLN A 400 -68.35 -73.61 2.24
CA GLN A 400 -67.78 -74.90 2.58
C GLN A 400 -68.30 -75.43 3.94
N GLN A 401 -68.38 -74.59 4.99
CA GLN A 401 -69.00 -74.94 6.26
C GLN A 401 -70.48 -75.35 6.08
N LYS A 402 -71.23 -74.56 5.30
CA LYS A 402 -72.65 -74.80 4.97
C LYS A 402 -72.84 -76.10 4.17
N THR A 403 -71.92 -76.41 3.25
CA THR A 403 -71.90 -77.70 2.53
C THR A 403 -71.67 -78.88 3.48
N GLN A 404 -70.76 -78.75 4.44
CA GLN A 404 -70.52 -79.78 5.47
C GLN A 404 -71.74 -79.97 6.39
N GLN A 405 -72.43 -78.89 6.78
CA GLN A 405 -73.68 -78.95 7.55
C GLN A 405 -74.77 -79.69 6.77
N LEU A 406 -74.96 -79.38 5.48
CA LEU A 406 -75.95 -80.05 4.62
C LEU A 406 -75.61 -81.54 4.42
N GLN A 407 -74.34 -81.91 4.29
CA GLN A 407 -73.90 -83.32 4.24
C GLN A 407 -74.23 -84.07 5.54
N SER A 408 -74.01 -83.45 6.70
CA SER A 408 -74.35 -84.02 8.01
C SER A 408 -75.87 -84.21 8.18
N GLN A 409 -76.67 -83.20 7.78
CA GLN A 409 -78.13 -83.30 7.78
C GLN A 409 -78.64 -84.39 6.84
N LEU A 410 -78.04 -84.55 5.65
CA LEU A 410 -78.38 -85.61 4.70
C LEU A 410 -78.08 -87.00 5.27
N GLN A 411 -76.93 -87.20 5.94
CA GLN A 411 -76.60 -88.47 6.59
C GLN A 411 -77.61 -88.80 7.72
N LEU A 412 -78.00 -87.82 8.53
CA LEU A 412 -79.01 -88.00 9.58
C LEU A 412 -80.39 -88.34 8.98
N ALA A 413 -80.80 -87.69 7.90
CA ALA A 413 -82.04 -88.01 7.19
C ALA A 413 -82.02 -89.42 6.59
N GLN A 414 -80.89 -89.84 5.99
CA GLN A 414 -80.71 -91.20 5.48
C GLN A 414 -80.81 -92.25 6.60
N GLN A 415 -80.20 -92.02 7.76
CA GLN A 415 -80.32 -92.90 8.95
C GLN A 415 -81.74 -92.93 9.54
N GLN A 416 -82.53 -91.87 9.38
CA GLN A 416 -83.94 -91.88 9.75
C GLN A 416 -84.76 -92.70 8.74
N MET A 417 -84.52 -92.55 7.44
CA MET A 417 -85.23 -93.28 6.39
C MET A 417 -85.00 -94.80 6.48
N THR A 418 -83.79 -95.27 6.74
CA THR A 418 -83.54 -96.72 6.94
C THR A 418 -84.31 -97.26 8.15
N ARG A 419 -84.25 -96.58 9.30
CA ARG A 419 -85.01 -96.96 10.51
C ARG A 419 -86.52 -96.98 10.28
N GLN A 420 -87.07 -96.06 9.49
CA GLN A 420 -88.49 -96.08 9.15
C GLN A 420 -88.85 -97.22 8.16
N SER A 421 -87.96 -97.56 7.22
CA SER A 421 -88.13 -98.74 6.35
C SER A 421 -88.17 -100.04 7.16
N GLU A 422 -87.19 -100.25 8.05
CA GLU A 422 -87.15 -101.41 8.96
C GLU A 422 -88.38 -101.48 9.90
N ARG A 423 -89.02 -100.34 10.20
CA ARG A 423 -90.24 -100.27 10.99
C ARG A 423 -91.48 -100.59 10.15
N ALA A 424 -91.56 -100.05 8.93
CA ALA A 424 -92.66 -100.34 8.00
C ALA A 424 -92.72 -101.85 7.68
N GLU A 425 -91.58 -102.49 7.43
CA GLU A 425 -91.51 -103.94 7.23
C GLU A 425 -92.00 -104.77 8.43
N ARG A 426 -91.76 -104.30 9.68
CA ARG A 426 -92.27 -104.97 10.89
C ARG A 426 -93.79 -104.82 10.98
N LEU A 427 -94.29 -103.59 10.88
CA LEU A 427 -95.72 -103.30 10.88
C LEU A 427 -96.48 -104.02 9.76
N GLN A 428 -95.87 -104.22 8.59
CA GLN A 428 -96.50 -104.93 7.47
C GLN A 428 -96.68 -106.44 7.75
N ARG A 429 -95.77 -107.07 8.50
CA ARG A 429 -95.92 -108.46 8.96
C ARG A 429 -97.03 -108.58 10.01
N GLU A 430 -97.06 -107.65 10.96
CA GLU A 430 -98.09 -107.56 12.02
C GLU A 430 -99.50 -107.28 11.43
N MET A 431 -99.57 -106.46 10.38
CA MET A 431 -100.78 -106.18 9.61
C MET A 431 -101.35 -107.46 8.97
N THR A 432 -100.51 -108.29 8.35
CA THR A 432 -100.96 -109.53 7.69
C THR A 432 -101.50 -110.58 8.67
N THR A 433 -101.07 -110.59 9.93
CA THR A 433 -101.69 -111.41 10.97
C THR A 433 -103.02 -110.83 11.44
N SER A 434 -103.09 -109.52 11.72
CA SER A 434 -104.29 -108.84 12.23
C SER A 434 -105.46 -108.82 11.23
N GLN A 435 -105.17 -108.81 9.93
CA GLN A 435 -106.19 -108.83 8.87
C GLN A 435 -107.00 -110.13 8.80
N LEU A 436 -106.47 -111.26 9.31
CA LEU A 436 -107.23 -112.51 9.39
C LEU A 436 -108.31 -112.41 10.48
N ASP A 437 -107.94 -111.96 11.67
CA ASP A 437 -108.84 -111.87 12.83
C ASP A 437 -109.96 -110.83 12.63
N HIS A 438 -109.64 -109.66 12.02
CA HIS A 438 -110.61 -108.57 11.87
C HIS A 438 -111.78 -108.86 10.92
N THR A 439 -111.71 -109.91 10.10
CA THR A 439 -112.86 -110.32 9.28
C THR A 439 -114.04 -110.83 10.12
N ALA A 440 -113.78 -111.42 11.30
CA ALA A 440 -114.80 -112.05 12.14
C ALA A 440 -115.58 -111.08 13.05
N ASP A 441 -115.00 -109.92 13.39
CA ASP A 441 -115.63 -108.95 14.31
C ASP A 441 -116.38 -107.80 13.60
N SER A 442 -116.16 -107.61 12.29
CA SER A 442 -116.76 -106.51 11.52
C SER A 442 -118.30 -106.53 11.55
N GLU A 443 -118.90 -107.72 11.49
CA GLU A 443 -120.37 -107.89 11.51
C GLU A 443 -121.01 -107.36 12.80
N ARG A 444 -120.29 -107.42 13.93
CA ARG A 444 -120.79 -107.05 15.27
C ARG A 444 -120.88 -105.55 15.52
N TRP A 445 -120.08 -104.73 14.81
CA TRP A 445 -119.95 -103.29 15.06
C TRP A 445 -120.94 -102.41 14.30
N THR A 446 -121.63 -102.99 13.31
CA THR A 446 -122.66 -102.29 12.50
C THR A 446 -123.79 -101.72 13.36
N GLN A 447 -124.29 -102.50 14.33
CA GLN A 447 -125.46 -102.13 15.14
C GLN A 447 -125.19 -101.03 16.18
N ARG A 448 -123.93 -100.78 16.57
CA ARG A 448 -123.58 -99.79 17.62
C ARG A 448 -123.34 -98.38 17.09
N ASN A 449 -123.11 -98.21 15.78
CA ASN A 449 -122.79 -96.92 15.17
C ASN A 449 -123.97 -95.92 15.15
N LEU A 450 -125.22 -96.42 15.11
CA LEU A 450 -126.43 -95.60 14.97
C LEU A 450 -126.74 -94.65 16.14
N LEU A 451 -126.12 -94.85 17.31
CA LEU A 451 -126.34 -94.00 18.50
C LEU A 451 -125.28 -92.90 18.66
N LEU A 452 -124.00 -93.20 18.36
CA LEU A 452 -122.89 -92.25 18.47
C LEU A 452 -122.99 -91.06 17.50
N HIS A 453 -123.71 -91.22 16.39
CA HIS A 453 -123.78 -90.22 15.33
C HIS A 453 -124.46 -88.89 15.75
N ARG A 454 -125.21 -88.88 16.87
CA ARG A 454 -125.88 -87.67 17.40
C ARG A 454 -124.99 -86.81 18.30
N GLU A 455 -123.98 -87.39 18.97
CA GLU A 455 -123.11 -86.67 19.90
C GLU A 455 -122.00 -85.90 19.16
N VAL A 456 -121.54 -86.43 18.02
CA VAL A 456 -120.50 -85.80 17.17
C VAL A 456 -120.93 -84.41 16.68
N GLN A 457 -122.20 -84.23 16.36
CA GLN A 457 -122.70 -83.02 15.67
C GLN A 457 -122.60 -81.75 16.55
N GLN A 458 -122.82 -81.84 17.87
CA GLN A 458 -122.67 -80.70 18.78
C GLN A 458 -121.21 -80.30 19.01
N LEU A 459 -120.27 -81.25 18.96
CA LEU A 459 -118.85 -80.97 19.16
C LEU A 459 -118.20 -80.28 17.94
N GLN A 460 -118.78 -80.42 16.75
CA GLN A 460 -118.27 -79.78 15.53
C GLN A 460 -118.45 -78.25 15.56
N GLU A 461 -119.60 -77.76 16.02
CA GLU A 461 -119.91 -76.31 16.04
C GLU A 461 -118.97 -75.52 16.97
N GLN A 462 -118.66 -76.08 18.14
CA GLN A 462 -117.72 -75.47 19.11
C GLN A 462 -116.27 -75.43 18.56
N ASN A 463 -115.87 -76.46 17.81
CA ASN A 463 -114.50 -76.58 17.29
C ASN A 463 -114.20 -75.55 16.19
N VAL A 464 -115.21 -75.18 15.38
CA VAL A 464 -115.10 -74.09 14.40
C VAL A 464 -114.82 -72.75 15.10
N GLN A 465 -115.54 -72.43 16.17
CA GLN A 465 -115.38 -71.17 16.92
C GLN A 465 -113.97 -71.05 17.53
N HIS A 466 -113.47 -72.12 18.18
CA HIS A 466 -112.11 -72.14 18.71
C HIS A 466 -111.04 -72.02 17.61
N THR A 467 -111.25 -72.65 16.45
CA THR A 467 -110.33 -72.55 15.30
C THR A 467 -110.21 -71.12 14.79
N GLN A 468 -111.32 -70.36 14.76
CA GLN A 468 -111.35 -68.98 14.29
C GLN A 468 -110.60 -68.03 15.24
N ILE A 469 -110.80 -68.16 16.56
CA ILE A 469 -110.08 -67.38 17.59
C ILE A 469 -108.57 -67.69 17.54
N LEU A 470 -108.19 -68.95 17.36
CA LEU A 470 -106.79 -69.35 17.18
C LEU A 470 -106.17 -68.79 15.89
N GLY A 471 -106.96 -68.50 14.86
CA GLY A 471 -106.52 -67.77 13.68
C GLY A 471 -106.13 -66.33 14.00
N GLU A 472 -107.05 -65.56 14.61
CA GLU A 472 -106.80 -64.16 14.96
C GLU A 472 -105.61 -63.97 15.91
N LEU A 473 -105.43 -64.86 16.88
CA LEU A 473 -104.30 -64.82 17.80
C LEU A 473 -102.96 -65.13 17.10
N ARG A 474 -102.97 -65.94 16.04
CA ARG A 474 -101.76 -66.24 15.24
C ARG A 474 -101.35 -65.06 14.35
N GLU A 475 -102.29 -64.35 13.74
CA GLU A 475 -101.95 -63.16 12.95
C GLU A 475 -101.42 -62.04 13.85
N LYS A 476 -102.07 -61.76 14.99
CA LYS A 476 -101.59 -60.79 15.99
C LYS A 476 -100.21 -61.16 16.55
N LEU A 477 -99.90 -62.45 16.68
CA LEU A 477 -98.56 -62.91 17.05
C LEU A 477 -97.52 -62.62 15.95
N ARG A 478 -97.82 -62.90 14.67
CA ARG A 478 -96.92 -62.57 13.54
C ARG A 478 -96.69 -61.07 13.39
N GLU A 479 -97.71 -60.25 13.61
CA GLU A 479 -97.59 -58.78 13.60
C GLU A 479 -96.64 -58.30 14.70
N ALA A 480 -96.73 -58.88 15.90
CA ALA A 480 -95.80 -58.63 16.99
C ALA A 480 -94.37 -59.13 16.69
N GLU A 481 -94.21 -60.34 16.16
CA GLU A 481 -92.91 -60.91 15.75
C GLU A 481 -92.24 -60.06 14.66
N HIS A 482 -93.00 -59.61 13.65
CA HIS A 482 -92.48 -58.77 12.58
C HIS A 482 -92.07 -57.37 13.07
N THR A 483 -92.87 -56.73 13.93
CA THR A 483 -92.52 -55.43 14.52
C THR A 483 -91.35 -55.53 15.50
N GLN A 484 -91.21 -56.66 16.22
CA GLN A 484 -90.02 -56.97 17.02
C GLN A 484 -88.78 -57.15 16.15
N HIS A 485 -88.88 -57.86 15.02
CA HIS A 485 -87.76 -58.01 14.08
C HIS A 485 -87.28 -56.67 13.54
N LEU A 486 -88.21 -55.83 13.08
CA LEU A 486 -87.90 -54.49 12.56
C LEU A 486 -87.30 -53.55 13.62
N ALA A 487 -87.67 -53.73 14.90
CA ALA A 487 -87.04 -53.02 16.00
C ALA A 487 -85.61 -53.54 16.27
N GLN A 488 -85.40 -54.87 16.21
CA GLN A 488 -84.09 -55.50 16.42
C GLN A 488 -83.09 -55.10 15.32
N GLU A 489 -83.53 -55.04 14.05
CA GLU A 489 -82.73 -54.56 12.93
C GLU A 489 -82.23 -53.13 13.19
N LYS A 490 -83.11 -52.20 13.58
CA LYS A 490 -82.73 -50.82 13.92
C LYS A 490 -81.79 -50.72 15.11
N VAL A 491 -81.92 -51.59 16.12
CA VAL A 491 -80.95 -51.67 17.23
C VAL A 491 -79.57 -52.05 16.69
N THR A 492 -79.47 -53.03 15.78
CA THR A 492 -78.19 -53.40 15.16
C THR A 492 -77.60 -52.30 14.27
N GLU A 493 -78.41 -51.54 13.54
CA GLU A 493 -77.96 -50.35 12.78
C GLU A 493 -77.37 -49.27 13.71
N TYR A 494 -78.05 -48.96 14.82
CA TYR A 494 -77.56 -47.99 15.81
C TYR A 494 -76.30 -48.49 16.54
N GLU A 495 -76.22 -49.78 16.87
CA GLU A 495 -74.99 -50.38 17.40
C GLU A 495 -73.81 -50.26 16.44
N GLU A 496 -74.00 -50.50 15.14
CA GLU A 496 -72.96 -50.30 14.14
C GLU A 496 -72.53 -48.84 14.01
N LEU A 497 -73.49 -47.90 14.04
CA LEU A 497 -73.20 -46.46 14.01
C LEU A 497 -72.42 -46.01 15.26
N LEU A 498 -72.75 -46.54 16.43
CA LEU A 498 -71.99 -46.31 17.66
C LEU A 498 -70.57 -46.89 17.56
N LYS A 499 -70.42 -48.15 17.13
CA LYS A 499 -69.10 -48.78 16.93
C LYS A 499 -68.21 -47.98 15.96
N LYS A 500 -68.79 -47.42 14.89
CA LYS A 500 -68.13 -46.52 13.92
C LYS A 500 -67.71 -45.19 14.57
N ARG A 501 -68.60 -44.56 15.36
CA ARG A 501 -68.28 -43.36 16.14
C ARG A 501 -67.19 -43.61 17.19
N ASP A 502 -67.19 -44.76 17.87
CA ASP A 502 -66.17 -45.13 18.85
C ASP A 502 -64.80 -45.39 18.22
N THR A 503 -64.73 -45.83 16.96
CA THR A 503 -63.46 -45.86 16.21
C THR A 503 -63.01 -44.45 15.79
N GLU A 504 -63.93 -43.59 15.40
CA GLU A 504 -63.66 -42.20 14.99
C GLU A 504 -63.14 -41.36 16.18
N ILE A 505 -63.78 -41.47 17.34
CA ILE A 505 -63.36 -40.81 18.59
C ILE A 505 -61.97 -41.30 19.05
N ARG A 506 -61.69 -42.61 18.95
CA ARG A 506 -60.35 -43.15 19.30
C ARG A 506 -59.26 -42.61 18.37
N LEU A 507 -59.52 -42.54 17.06
CA LEU A 507 -58.57 -41.97 16.10
C LEU A 507 -58.32 -40.48 16.35
N LEU A 508 -59.37 -39.70 16.64
CA LEU A 508 -59.25 -38.28 16.97
C LEU A 508 -58.49 -38.05 18.29
N ASN A 509 -58.71 -38.90 19.30
CA ASN A 509 -57.96 -38.82 20.56
C ASN A 509 -56.48 -39.15 20.36
N GLN A 510 -56.14 -40.18 19.56
CA GLN A 510 -54.76 -40.48 19.20
C GLN A 510 -54.09 -39.30 18.46
N GLN A 511 -54.78 -38.68 17.50
CA GLN A 511 -54.28 -37.51 16.79
C GLN A 511 -54.08 -36.30 17.73
N LEU A 512 -54.96 -36.11 18.71
CA LEU A 512 -54.80 -35.06 19.73
C LEU A 512 -53.58 -35.33 20.63
N GLU A 513 -53.33 -36.59 21.00
CA GLU A 513 -52.16 -36.98 21.80
C GLU A 513 -50.85 -36.79 21.00
N GLU A 514 -50.80 -37.26 19.75
CA GLU A 514 -49.66 -37.04 18.83
C GLU A 514 -49.36 -35.55 18.62
N ILE A 515 -50.39 -34.70 18.47
CA ILE A 515 -50.24 -33.24 18.35
C ILE A 515 -49.76 -32.60 19.65
N GLN A 516 -50.28 -33.02 20.82
CA GLN A 516 -49.81 -32.50 22.12
C GLN A 516 -48.33 -32.83 22.35
N ASP A 517 -47.93 -34.04 22.01
CA ASP A 517 -46.56 -34.52 22.13
C ASP A 517 -45.60 -33.71 21.23
N GLU A 518 -46.00 -33.44 19.98
CA GLU A 518 -45.20 -32.63 19.05
C GLU A 518 -45.15 -31.14 19.44
N VAL A 519 -46.25 -30.59 19.97
CA VAL A 519 -46.26 -29.24 20.57
C VAL A 519 -45.31 -29.17 21.77
N GLN A 520 -45.24 -30.21 22.60
CA GLN A 520 -44.35 -30.25 23.75
C GLN A 520 -42.87 -30.41 23.35
N LYS A 521 -42.57 -31.23 22.33
CA LYS A 521 -41.23 -31.29 21.70
C LYS A 521 -40.80 -29.92 21.15
N SER A 522 -41.68 -29.27 20.37
CA SER A 522 -41.45 -27.92 19.82
C SER A 522 -41.23 -26.86 20.92
N ARG A 523 -41.98 -26.94 22.02
CA ARG A 523 -41.81 -26.08 23.19
C ARG A 523 -40.45 -26.27 23.88
N ASN A 524 -40.02 -27.52 24.07
CA ASN A 524 -38.72 -27.85 24.65
C ASN A 524 -37.55 -27.35 23.77
N VAL A 525 -37.64 -27.53 22.45
CA VAL A 525 -36.68 -27.00 21.47
C VAL A 525 -36.65 -25.47 21.51
N SER A 526 -37.81 -24.82 21.54
CA SER A 526 -37.93 -23.35 21.65
C SER A 526 -37.31 -22.81 22.94
N GLN A 527 -37.47 -23.51 24.07
CA GLN A 527 -36.85 -23.16 25.35
C GLN A 527 -35.33 -23.33 25.31
N SER A 528 -34.83 -24.42 24.70
CA SER A 528 -33.39 -24.64 24.47
C SER A 528 -32.77 -23.53 23.62
N HIS A 529 -33.43 -23.16 22.51
CA HIS A 529 -33.00 -22.03 21.68
C HIS A 529 -33.01 -20.69 22.41
N ARG A 530 -33.97 -20.46 23.33
CA ARG A 530 -34.00 -19.25 24.17
C ARG A 530 -32.81 -19.20 25.13
N SER A 531 -32.51 -20.29 25.83
CA SER A 531 -31.32 -20.38 26.70
C SER A 531 -30.03 -20.17 25.91
N ALA A 532 -29.93 -20.73 24.71
CA ALA A 532 -28.77 -20.50 23.83
C ALA A 532 -28.66 -19.02 23.39
N LEU A 533 -29.78 -18.37 23.03
CA LEU A 533 -29.84 -16.96 22.68
C LEU A 533 -29.35 -16.07 23.83
N ASP A 534 -29.77 -16.36 25.07
CA ASP A 534 -29.38 -15.57 26.24
C ASP A 534 -27.89 -15.76 26.60
N ILE A 535 -27.33 -16.96 26.38
CA ILE A 535 -25.86 -17.20 26.44
C ILE A 535 -25.12 -16.41 25.34
N PHE A 536 -25.66 -16.34 24.11
CA PHE A 536 -25.06 -15.53 23.04
C PHE A 536 -25.10 -14.03 23.34
N LYS A 537 -26.20 -13.51 23.92
CA LYS A 537 -26.28 -12.12 24.39
C LYS A 537 -25.20 -11.83 25.43
N GLN A 538 -25.07 -12.68 26.46
CA GLN A 538 -24.06 -12.49 27.51
C GLN A 538 -22.63 -12.45 26.92
N LYS A 539 -22.31 -13.37 26.01
CA LYS A 539 -21.01 -13.36 25.30
C LYS A 539 -20.79 -12.10 24.47
N TYR A 540 -21.83 -11.60 23.80
CA TYR A 540 -21.77 -10.35 23.03
C TYR A 540 -21.55 -9.14 23.94
N THR A 541 -22.26 -9.03 25.07
CA THR A 541 -22.06 -7.96 26.05
C THR A 541 -20.62 -7.94 26.58
N THR A 542 -20.09 -9.09 27.02
CA THR A 542 -18.70 -9.18 27.50
C THR A 542 -17.65 -8.97 26.40
N ALA A 543 -17.97 -9.25 25.14
CA ALA A 543 -17.11 -8.86 24.02
C ALA A 543 -17.12 -7.34 23.80
N MET A 544 -18.29 -6.69 23.89
CA MET A 544 -18.44 -5.24 23.72
C MET A 544 -17.78 -4.46 24.87
N GLU A 545 -17.89 -4.94 26.11
CA GLU A 545 -17.17 -4.41 27.28
C GLU A 545 -15.65 -4.43 27.05
N LYS A 546 -15.11 -5.52 26.48
CA LYS A 546 -13.69 -5.62 26.13
C LYS A 546 -13.29 -4.68 24.99
N VAL A 547 -14.14 -4.52 23.97
CA VAL A 547 -13.90 -3.53 22.89
C VAL A 547 -13.83 -2.11 23.47
N GLN A 548 -14.73 -1.75 24.40
CA GLN A 548 -14.70 -0.45 25.07
C GLN A 548 -13.44 -0.27 25.94
N GLN A 549 -12.99 -1.31 26.64
CA GLN A 549 -11.72 -1.28 27.39
C GLN A 549 -10.50 -1.07 26.48
N LEU A 550 -10.46 -1.77 25.33
CA LEU A 550 -9.40 -1.60 24.33
C LEU A 550 -9.44 -0.22 23.67
N GLN A 551 -10.62 0.33 23.40
CA GLN A 551 -10.79 1.70 22.88
C GLN A 551 -10.15 2.75 23.81
N VAL A 552 -10.36 2.62 25.12
CA VAL A 552 -9.78 3.52 26.14
C VAL A 552 -8.27 3.35 26.26
N LEU A 553 -7.74 2.14 26.07
CA LEU A 553 -6.28 1.90 26.07
C LEU A 553 -5.62 2.47 24.81
N ILE A 554 -6.25 2.31 23.63
CA ILE A 554 -5.80 2.91 22.37
C ILE A 554 -5.74 4.44 22.51
N GLN A 555 -6.83 5.07 22.95
CA GLN A 555 -6.89 6.53 23.11
C GLN A 555 -5.77 7.06 24.04
N ARG A 556 -5.50 6.38 25.17
CA ARG A 556 -4.40 6.75 26.06
C ARG A 556 -3.03 6.63 25.39
N SER A 557 -2.81 5.57 24.61
CA SER A 557 -1.55 5.41 23.85
C SER A 557 -1.40 6.44 22.73
N GLU A 558 -2.50 6.92 22.15
CA GLU A 558 -2.51 8.03 21.19
C GLU A 558 -2.17 9.37 21.89
N GLU A 559 -2.74 9.63 23.07
CA GLU A 559 -2.44 10.79 23.92
C GLU A 559 -0.96 10.80 24.39
N GLU A 560 -0.42 9.65 24.81
CA GLU A 560 1.01 9.47 25.17
C GLU A 560 1.93 9.64 23.95
N ALA A 561 1.53 9.16 22.77
CA ALA A 561 2.28 9.33 21.53
C ALA A 561 2.29 10.79 21.06
N GLU A 562 1.17 11.52 21.18
CA GLU A 562 1.10 12.94 20.84
C GLU A 562 1.97 13.79 21.79
N LEU A 563 1.98 13.46 23.09
CA LEU A 563 2.86 14.10 24.07
C LEU A 563 4.35 13.85 23.74
N SER A 564 4.70 12.59 23.45
CA SER A 564 6.07 12.20 23.06
C SER A 564 6.51 12.89 21.77
N GLN A 565 5.61 13.02 20.79
CA GLN A 565 5.87 13.69 19.52
C GLN A 565 6.11 15.20 19.71
N LYS A 566 5.41 15.86 20.65
CA LYS A 566 5.67 17.27 21.01
C LYS A 566 7.06 17.44 21.60
N GLN A 567 7.43 16.62 22.59
CA GLN A 567 8.78 16.62 23.19
C GLN A 567 9.89 16.39 22.15
N VAL A 568 9.68 15.50 21.17
CA VAL A 568 10.63 15.27 20.07
C VAL A 568 10.74 16.49 19.13
N VAL A 569 9.66 17.25 18.93
CA VAL A 569 9.70 18.50 18.13
C VAL A 569 10.42 19.61 18.90
N GLU A 570 10.17 19.74 20.20
CA GLU A 570 10.84 20.71 21.09
C GLU A 570 12.35 20.44 21.16
N ALA A 571 12.76 19.20 21.46
CA ALA A 571 14.17 18.81 21.49
C ALA A 571 14.88 18.97 20.13
N ARG A 572 14.15 18.80 19.00
CA ARG A 572 14.70 19.11 17.67
C ARG A 572 14.94 20.60 17.46
N ALA A 573 14.05 21.47 17.96
CA ALA A 573 14.23 22.91 17.89
C ALA A 573 15.44 23.37 18.73
N GLU A 574 15.62 22.81 19.92
CA GLU A 574 16.81 23.04 20.76
C GLU A 574 18.11 22.60 20.06
N VAL A 575 18.14 21.39 19.49
CA VAL A 575 19.29 20.89 18.71
C VAL A 575 19.59 21.76 17.49
N CYS A 576 18.57 22.36 16.85
CA CYS A 576 18.76 23.34 15.79
C CYS A 576 19.36 24.67 16.30
N SER A 577 18.93 25.18 17.46
CA SER A 577 19.52 26.37 18.09
C SER A 577 20.99 26.15 18.44
N VAL A 578 21.29 25.07 19.17
CA VAL A 578 22.66 24.73 19.59
C VAL A 578 23.57 24.50 18.39
N ARG A 579 23.06 23.94 17.28
CA ARG A 579 23.83 23.82 16.03
C ARG A 579 24.13 25.19 15.39
N ALA A 580 23.16 26.11 15.36
CA ALA A 580 23.38 27.46 14.84
C ALA A 580 24.36 28.25 15.73
N GLU A 581 24.27 28.09 17.05
CA GLU A 581 25.21 28.66 18.02
C GLU A 581 26.63 28.11 17.81
N MET A 582 26.78 26.79 17.66
CA MET A 582 28.06 26.14 17.31
C MET A 582 28.66 26.73 16.04
N SER A 583 27.94 26.78 14.92
CA SER A 583 28.49 27.35 13.68
C SER A 583 28.77 28.85 13.76
N SER A 584 28.05 29.59 14.61
CA SER A 584 28.40 30.98 14.92
C SER A 584 29.70 31.11 15.74
N LEU A 585 30.04 30.10 16.55
CA LEU A 585 31.29 30.06 17.34
C LEU A 585 32.45 29.58 16.47
N GLU A 586 32.25 28.57 15.63
CA GLU A 586 33.21 28.08 14.64
C GLU A 586 33.64 29.21 13.68
N SER A 587 32.68 29.94 13.10
CA SER A 587 32.95 31.08 12.23
C SER A 587 33.70 32.22 12.94
N ARG A 588 33.35 32.53 14.20
CA ARG A 588 34.09 33.52 15.01
C ARG A 588 35.50 33.05 15.35
N TYR A 589 35.67 31.77 15.67
CA TYR A 589 36.98 31.17 15.95
C TYR A 589 37.89 31.24 14.73
N GLU A 590 37.40 30.83 13.55
CA GLU A 590 38.15 30.98 12.28
C GLU A 590 38.53 32.44 12.01
N GLN A 591 37.62 33.40 12.23
CA GLN A 591 37.93 34.81 12.05
C GLN A 591 39.04 35.28 13.01
N THR A 592 39.02 34.87 14.27
CA THR A 592 40.10 35.18 15.22
C THR A 592 41.41 34.47 14.91
N ALA A 593 41.37 33.23 14.38
CA ALA A 593 42.56 32.50 13.96
C ALA A 593 43.25 33.20 12.79
N ARG A 594 42.50 33.54 11.73
CA ARG A 594 43.01 34.31 10.57
C ARG A 594 43.54 35.68 10.96
N GLN A 595 42.93 36.33 11.97
CA GLN A 595 43.42 37.61 12.47
C GLN A 595 44.68 37.46 13.35
N ALA A 596 44.89 36.31 13.99
CA ALA A 596 46.14 35.98 14.65
C ALA A 596 47.25 35.69 13.62
N GLU A 597 46.97 34.86 12.61
CA GLU A 597 47.88 34.56 11.47
C GLU A 597 48.38 35.86 10.80
N LEU A 598 47.48 36.77 10.42
CA LEU A 598 47.83 38.08 9.85
C LEU A 598 48.62 38.98 10.81
N SER A 599 48.50 38.79 12.13
CA SER A 599 49.31 39.52 13.12
C SER A 599 50.70 38.89 13.33
N GLU A 600 50.82 37.58 13.11
CA GLU A 600 52.08 36.84 13.14
C GLU A 600 52.92 37.18 11.89
N GLU A 601 52.32 37.15 10.70
CA GLU A 601 52.94 37.66 9.45
C GLU A 601 53.44 39.11 9.60
N ALA A 602 52.66 39.97 10.25
CA ALA A 602 53.05 41.36 10.50
C ALA A 602 54.19 41.49 11.53
N MET A 603 54.29 40.58 12.51
CA MET A 603 55.42 40.52 13.45
C MET A 603 56.68 39.96 12.80
N GLU A 604 56.58 38.98 11.90
CA GLU A 604 57.70 38.50 11.10
C GLU A 604 58.27 39.62 10.22
N LEU A 605 57.43 40.32 9.45
CA LEU A 605 57.84 41.46 8.61
C LEU A 605 58.53 42.58 9.42
N LEU A 606 57.99 42.93 10.59
CA LEU A 606 58.62 43.91 11.50
C LEU A 606 59.95 43.40 12.09
N THR A 607 60.10 42.09 12.26
CA THR A 607 61.35 41.46 12.74
C THR A 607 62.42 41.47 11.64
N ASP A 608 62.04 41.20 10.39
CA ASP A 608 62.93 41.31 9.22
C ASP A 608 63.36 42.76 8.96
N GLU A 609 62.44 43.73 9.04
CA GLU A 609 62.80 45.16 8.94
C GLU A 609 63.76 45.58 10.06
N LEU A 610 63.53 45.12 11.30
CA LEU A 610 64.42 45.38 12.43
C LEU A 610 65.80 44.73 12.24
N GLN A 611 65.86 43.49 11.75
CA GLN A 611 67.12 42.80 11.49
C GLN A 611 67.91 43.48 10.36
N ALA A 612 67.25 43.87 9.27
CA ALA A 612 67.87 44.64 8.19
C ALA A 612 68.37 46.02 8.66
N ALA A 613 67.66 46.65 9.59
CA ALA A 613 68.10 47.90 10.22
C ALA A 613 69.33 47.69 11.14
N LEU A 614 69.37 46.59 11.90
CA LEU A 614 70.51 46.22 12.76
C LEU A 614 71.76 45.88 11.95
N ASP A 615 71.66 45.13 10.86
CA ASP A 615 72.80 44.84 9.99
C ASP A 615 73.25 46.08 9.20
N SER A 616 72.31 46.96 8.83
CA SER A 616 72.64 48.30 8.32
C SER A 616 73.35 49.19 9.35
N LEU A 617 73.07 49.01 10.65
CA LEU A 617 73.77 49.70 11.73
C LEU A 617 75.19 49.15 11.91
N ARG A 618 75.35 47.83 12.02
CA ARG A 618 76.65 47.14 12.10
C ARG A 618 77.57 47.56 10.95
N SER A 619 77.05 47.57 9.72
CA SER A 619 77.82 47.98 8.55
C SER A 619 78.21 49.47 8.56
N ARG A 620 77.51 50.32 9.32
CA ARG A 620 77.93 51.71 9.59
C ARG A 620 78.97 51.78 10.71
N GLU A 621 78.85 50.97 11.75
CA GLU A 621 79.83 50.86 12.83
C GLU A 621 81.19 50.36 12.30
N GLU A 622 81.19 49.34 11.44
CA GLU A 622 82.37 48.85 10.70
C GLU A 622 83.01 49.95 9.84
N ARG A 623 82.21 50.74 9.10
CA ARG A 623 82.73 51.88 8.31
C ARG A 623 83.27 52.99 9.20
N ASN A 624 82.64 53.28 10.34
CA ASN A 624 83.13 54.28 11.28
C ASN A 624 84.46 53.84 11.89
N LEU A 625 84.60 52.57 12.31
CA LEU A 625 85.86 51.99 12.76
C LEU A 625 86.96 52.10 11.69
N GLN A 626 86.63 51.84 10.42
CA GLN A 626 87.60 51.98 9.34
C GLN A 626 88.00 53.44 9.08
N VAL A 627 87.05 54.39 9.15
CA VAL A 627 87.35 55.84 9.06
C VAL A 627 88.16 56.31 10.28
N GLU A 628 87.92 55.78 11.47
CA GLU A 628 88.73 56.06 12.67
C GLU A 628 90.16 55.55 12.51
N MET A 629 90.35 54.37 11.90
CA MET A 629 91.69 53.87 11.53
C MET A 629 92.37 54.75 10.48
N GLU A 630 91.68 55.13 9.39
CA GLU A 630 92.22 56.03 8.37
C GLU A 630 92.60 57.40 8.96
N VAL A 631 91.80 57.93 9.89
CA VAL A 631 92.10 59.17 10.62
C VAL A 631 93.32 59.00 11.55
N ALA A 632 93.49 57.85 12.20
CA ALA A 632 94.66 57.55 13.02
C ALA A 632 95.94 57.40 12.19
N GLU A 633 95.87 56.78 11.01
CA GLU A 633 97.00 56.72 10.06
C GLU A 633 97.36 58.12 9.55
N LEU A 634 96.38 58.92 9.15
CA LEU A 634 96.59 60.31 8.75
C LEU A 634 97.22 61.14 9.87
N GLN A 635 96.77 61.00 11.13
CA GLN A 635 97.39 61.66 12.28
C GLN A 635 98.86 61.26 12.46
N ASN A 636 99.21 59.98 12.30
CA ASN A 636 100.60 59.52 12.37
C ASN A 636 101.46 60.10 11.23
N THR A 637 100.95 60.16 9.98
CA THR A 637 101.68 60.79 8.87
C THR A 637 101.85 62.30 9.04
N LEU A 638 100.88 62.98 9.67
CA LEU A 638 100.99 64.39 10.00
C LEU A 638 102.04 64.62 11.09
N LEU A 639 102.17 63.71 12.04
CA LEU A 639 103.22 63.72 13.07
C LEU A 639 104.63 63.55 12.48
N THR A 640 104.83 62.63 11.53
CA THR A 640 106.14 62.43 10.89
C THR A 640 106.52 63.57 9.93
N LEU A 641 105.54 64.22 9.30
CA LEU A 641 105.77 65.47 8.56
C LEU A 641 106.12 66.64 9.50
N GLN A 642 105.58 66.68 10.72
CA GLN A 642 105.97 67.67 11.73
C GLN A 642 107.41 67.48 12.21
N THR A 643 107.86 66.23 12.47
CA THR A 643 109.26 65.99 12.86
C THR A 643 110.24 66.33 11.72
N GLY A 644 109.95 65.92 10.48
CA GLY A 644 110.77 66.30 9.32
C GLY A 644 110.80 67.82 9.06
N SER A 645 109.73 68.54 9.42
CA SER A 645 109.72 70.01 9.39
C SER A 645 110.58 70.66 10.48
N GLN A 646 110.80 70.00 11.61
CA GLN A 646 111.69 70.48 12.67
C GLN A 646 113.16 70.28 12.27
N GLU A 647 113.51 69.11 11.74
CA GLU A 647 114.85 68.82 11.18
C GLU A 647 115.24 69.83 10.07
N LEU A 648 114.29 70.16 9.17
CA LEU A 648 114.48 71.20 8.15
C LEU A 648 114.61 72.62 8.71
N GLN A 649 114.12 72.88 9.92
CA GLN A 649 114.29 74.17 10.58
C GLN A 649 115.66 74.26 11.26
N GLU A 650 116.14 73.19 11.89
CA GLU A 650 117.48 73.12 12.47
C GLU A 650 118.58 73.30 11.40
N LEU A 651 118.45 72.65 10.24
CA LEU A 651 119.38 72.86 9.11
C LEU A 651 119.43 74.32 8.62
N ARG A 652 118.30 75.05 8.67
CA ARG A 652 118.27 76.49 8.33
C ARG A 652 118.98 77.34 9.38
N GLU A 653 118.86 76.96 10.64
CA GLU A 653 119.53 77.62 11.77
C GLU A 653 121.06 77.44 11.70
N GLU A 654 121.56 76.29 11.22
CA GLU A 654 122.98 76.07 10.95
C GLU A 654 123.48 76.85 9.73
N MET A 655 122.75 76.84 8.62
CA MET A 655 123.08 77.64 7.42
C MET A 655 123.16 79.15 7.72
N ARG A 656 122.38 79.64 8.68
CA ARG A 656 122.47 81.01 9.18
C ARG A 656 123.80 81.29 9.90
N LYS A 657 124.26 80.40 10.77
CA LYS A 657 125.57 80.53 11.45
C LYS A 657 126.73 80.58 10.47
N VAL A 658 126.74 79.69 9.46
CA VAL A 658 127.80 79.64 8.43
C VAL A 658 127.87 80.94 7.62
N THR A 659 126.72 81.56 7.33
CA THR A 659 126.69 82.86 6.64
C THR A 659 127.09 84.03 7.55
N GLU A 660 126.82 83.97 8.85
CA GLU A 660 127.30 84.94 9.84
C GLU A 660 128.84 84.89 10.00
N GLU A 661 129.45 83.70 10.07
CA GLU A 661 130.92 83.53 10.13
C GLU A 661 131.63 84.05 8.87
N LYS A 662 131.07 83.79 7.68
CA LYS A 662 131.60 84.32 6.40
C LYS A 662 131.72 85.84 6.43
N ASN A 663 130.67 86.51 6.88
CA ASN A 663 130.59 87.98 6.90
C ASN A 663 131.60 88.60 7.87
N GLN A 664 131.99 87.90 8.94
CA GLN A 664 133.04 88.36 9.87
C GLN A 664 134.44 88.29 9.23
N LYS A 665 134.78 87.20 8.52
CA LYS A 665 136.08 87.10 7.81
C LYS A 665 136.21 88.08 6.64
N GLU A 666 135.10 88.50 6.02
CA GLU A 666 135.10 89.58 5.03
C GLU A 666 135.41 90.96 5.64
N LYS A 667 135.09 91.20 6.92
CA LYS A 667 135.48 92.44 7.64
C LYS A 667 136.99 92.48 7.90
N GLU A 668 137.56 91.39 8.41
CA GLU A 668 139.00 91.28 8.70
C GLU A 668 139.84 91.50 7.42
N ASN A 669 139.40 90.94 6.29
CA ASN A 669 140.01 91.17 4.98
C ASN A 669 139.96 92.63 4.49
N ARG A 670 139.03 93.48 4.97
CA ARG A 670 139.02 94.91 4.63
C ARG A 670 140.07 95.71 5.41
N VAL A 671 140.38 95.30 6.64
CA VAL A 671 141.40 95.99 7.45
C VAL A 671 142.79 95.83 6.81
N MET A 672 143.19 94.60 6.48
CA MET A 672 144.50 94.35 5.86
C MET A 672 144.66 94.98 4.46
N ARG A 673 143.57 95.21 3.72
CA ARG A 673 143.63 95.96 2.44
C ARG A 673 143.96 97.43 2.65
N ASN A 674 143.39 98.08 3.67
CA ASN A 674 143.64 99.49 3.95
C ASN A 674 145.11 99.75 4.35
N GLU A 675 145.75 98.80 5.02
CA GLU A 675 147.18 98.86 5.37
C GLU A 675 148.07 98.67 4.13
N LEU A 676 147.73 97.71 3.26
CA LEU A 676 148.41 97.51 1.97
C LEU A 676 148.27 98.72 1.03
N GLU A 677 147.11 99.38 0.99
CA GLU A 677 146.91 100.63 0.24
C GLU A 677 147.79 101.78 0.73
N GLN A 678 148.25 101.76 1.99
CA GLN A 678 149.14 102.80 2.51
C GLN A 678 150.59 102.60 2.07
N LEU A 679 151.11 101.37 2.03
CA LEU A 679 152.41 101.08 1.39
C LEU A 679 152.34 101.22 -0.14
N GLY A 680 151.19 100.90 -0.75
CA GLY A 680 150.97 101.09 -2.19
C GLY A 680 151.19 102.52 -2.64
N ARG A 681 150.80 103.51 -1.83
CA ARG A 681 150.99 104.95 -2.10
C ARG A 681 152.47 105.39 -2.10
N GLU A 682 153.38 104.67 -1.45
CA GLU A 682 154.81 104.97 -1.49
C GLU A 682 155.47 104.37 -2.75
N LEU A 683 155.12 103.13 -3.11
CA LEU A 683 155.58 102.51 -4.37
C LEU A 683 155.03 103.19 -5.63
N GLN A 684 153.86 103.84 -5.54
CA GLN A 684 153.24 104.53 -6.68
C GLN A 684 153.90 105.90 -7.01
N GLN A 685 154.96 106.30 -6.29
CA GLN A 685 155.90 107.35 -6.74
C GLN A 685 156.95 106.84 -7.76
N LEU A 686 156.86 105.58 -8.18
CA LEU A 686 157.60 104.97 -9.29
C LEU A 686 156.59 104.43 -10.34
N LEU A 687 155.70 105.22 -10.93
CA LEU A 687 155.97 106.47 -11.67
C LEU A 687 157.14 106.39 -12.68
N SER A 688 157.46 105.19 -13.18
CA SER A 688 157.82 105.01 -14.60
C SER A 688 157.94 103.52 -14.96
N PHE A 689 156.85 102.90 -15.44
CA PHE A 689 156.83 102.20 -16.75
C PHE A 689 155.38 101.77 -17.08
N PHE A 690 154.67 102.65 -17.80
CA PHE A 690 153.63 102.36 -18.82
C PHE A 690 152.63 101.20 -18.56
N THR A 691 151.38 101.50 -18.17
CA THR A 691 150.17 101.63 -19.05
C THR A 691 149.86 100.39 -19.92
N GLU A 692 148.62 99.91 -20.10
CA GLU A 692 147.28 100.09 -19.51
C GLU A 692 146.37 99.00 -20.15
N THR A 693 145.17 98.70 -19.60
CA THR A 693 143.99 98.03 -20.25
C THR A 693 144.22 96.86 -21.26
N ALA A 694 143.89 95.58 -21.04
CA ALA A 694 142.78 94.87 -20.35
C ALA A 694 141.40 94.92 -21.06
N ASP A 695 140.78 93.75 -21.34
CA ASP A 695 139.37 93.60 -21.80
C ASP A 695 138.82 92.13 -21.75
N THR A 696 137.52 91.89 -22.07
CA THR A 696 136.67 90.63 -22.22
C THR A 696 135.75 90.22 -21.03
N VAL A 697 134.55 89.54 -21.10
CA VAL A 697 133.58 88.97 -22.12
C VAL A 697 133.34 87.42 -22.03
N LEU A 698 132.15 86.78 -22.19
CA LEU A 698 130.74 87.00 -21.72
C LEU A 698 129.76 85.83 -22.13
N GLU A 699 128.47 85.86 -21.67
CA GLU A 699 127.22 85.24 -22.27
C GLU A 699 126.80 83.73 -22.11
N ARG A 700 125.82 83.20 -22.91
CA ARG A 700 124.78 82.13 -22.59
C ARG A 700 124.35 81.19 -23.79
N GLU A 701 123.22 80.41 -23.96
CA GLU A 701 121.89 80.10 -23.28
C GLU A 701 121.29 78.66 -23.61
N ASP A 702 120.07 78.51 -24.21
CA ASP A 702 119.25 77.28 -24.63
C ASP A 702 118.43 76.50 -23.53
N SER A 703 117.41 75.59 -23.74
CA SER A 703 116.79 74.85 -24.88
C SER A 703 115.29 74.37 -24.62
N GLU A 704 114.68 73.41 -25.37
CA GLU A 704 113.17 73.18 -25.49
C GLU A 704 112.54 71.71 -25.46
N VAL A 705 111.17 71.58 -25.63
CA VAL A 705 110.27 70.41 -26.06
C VAL A 705 109.50 69.59 -24.94
N PHE A 706 108.21 69.11 -24.92
CA PHE A 706 106.86 69.27 -25.62
C PHE A 706 105.63 68.64 -24.81
N LEU A 707 104.34 68.75 -25.24
CA LEU A 707 103.06 68.27 -24.54
C LEU A 707 101.82 67.96 -25.50
N PRO A 708 100.51 67.69 -25.12
CA PRO A 708 99.90 66.51 -24.42
C PRO A 708 98.39 66.04 -24.76
N SER A 709 97.89 64.94 -24.13
CA SER A 709 96.53 64.71 -23.49
C SER A 709 95.22 64.04 -24.11
N PHE A 710 94.68 63.03 -23.37
CA PHE A 710 93.28 62.63 -22.92
C PHE A 710 92.00 62.17 -23.76
N LEU A 711 91.53 60.92 -23.48
CA LEU A 711 90.15 60.39 -23.06
C LEU A 711 88.85 60.18 -23.95
N LYS A 712 88.39 58.87 -24.02
CA LYS A 712 87.03 58.28 -23.64
C LYS A 712 85.82 58.08 -24.64
N ILE A 713 85.07 56.94 -24.45
CA ILE A 713 83.61 56.59 -24.72
C ILE A 713 83.14 55.79 -26.00
N ALA A 714 82.61 54.56 -25.74
CA ALA A 714 81.44 53.73 -26.20
C ALA A 714 80.62 53.78 -27.55
N GLU A 715 79.81 52.70 -27.74
CA GLU A 715 78.45 52.55 -28.39
C GLU A 715 78.19 51.90 -29.81
N GLN A 716 77.22 50.94 -29.81
CA GLN A 716 76.04 50.65 -30.70
C GLN A 716 76.05 50.24 -32.22
N GLN A 717 75.28 49.16 -32.50
CA GLN A 717 74.41 48.79 -33.66
C GLN A 717 74.99 48.39 -35.08
N PRO A 718 74.27 48.47 -36.26
CA PRO A 718 73.81 47.27 -37.01
C PRO A 718 74.08 47.29 -38.55
N SER A 719 73.38 46.48 -39.37
CA SER A 719 73.32 46.60 -40.86
C SER A 719 72.08 45.92 -41.49
N ASP A 720 71.74 46.28 -42.75
CA ASP A 720 70.44 46.05 -43.44
C ASP A 720 70.56 45.76 -44.96
N ASN A 721 69.53 45.12 -45.56
CA ASN A 721 69.07 45.23 -46.98
C ASN A 721 69.95 44.72 -48.18
N PRO A 722 69.46 44.66 -49.46
CA PRO A 722 68.08 44.71 -50.03
C PRO A 722 67.76 43.72 -51.21
N GLU A 723 66.61 43.94 -51.90
CA GLU A 723 66.20 43.55 -53.30
C GLU A 723 65.66 42.11 -53.58
N GLU A 724 64.73 41.84 -54.53
CA GLU A 724 64.04 42.67 -55.56
C GLU A 724 62.53 42.26 -55.81
N LYS A 725 61.92 42.53 -56.99
CA LYS A 725 60.45 42.42 -57.29
C LYS A 725 60.12 41.56 -58.54
N GLU A 726 58.92 40.96 -58.61
CA GLU A 726 57.93 41.15 -59.73
C GLU A 726 56.60 40.32 -59.60
N ASP A 727 56.57 39.15 -58.94
CA ASP A 727 55.47 38.14 -59.06
C ASP A 727 54.04 38.50 -58.56
N VAL A 728 53.77 39.74 -58.17
CA VAL A 728 52.58 40.14 -57.40
C VAL A 728 51.27 40.17 -58.22
N ARG A 729 51.32 40.03 -59.56
CA ARG A 729 50.14 40.27 -60.44
C ARG A 729 49.41 39.04 -60.99
N GLN A 730 49.92 37.80 -60.80
CA GLN A 730 49.19 36.59 -61.21
C GLN A 730 48.42 35.90 -60.06
N LEU A 731 48.90 36.00 -58.82
CA LEU A 731 48.33 35.27 -57.66
C LEU A 731 46.83 35.55 -57.44
N THR A 732 46.42 36.82 -57.53
CA THR A 732 45.08 37.29 -57.12
C THR A 732 43.93 36.72 -57.96
N ARG A 733 44.20 36.32 -59.22
CA ARG A 733 43.17 35.73 -60.10
C ARG A 733 42.93 34.24 -59.87
N LEU A 734 43.91 33.52 -59.32
CA LEU A 734 43.79 32.10 -59.00
C LEU A 734 43.18 31.84 -57.62
N GLN A 735 43.34 32.76 -56.66
CA GLN A 735 42.69 32.65 -55.34
C GLN A 735 41.16 32.66 -55.45
N LEU A 736 40.59 33.58 -56.24
CA LEU A 736 39.14 33.78 -56.38
C LEU A 736 38.39 32.60 -57.03
N THR A 737 39.04 31.79 -57.87
CA THR A 737 38.45 30.57 -58.44
C THR A 737 38.55 29.38 -57.49
N VAL A 738 39.65 29.26 -56.74
CA VAL A 738 39.86 28.22 -55.72
C VAL A 738 38.84 28.34 -54.58
N GLU A 739 38.53 29.56 -54.12
CA GLU A 739 37.54 29.75 -53.04
C GLU A 739 36.12 29.34 -53.44
N LYS A 740 35.70 29.63 -54.68
CA LYS A 740 34.38 29.24 -55.19
C LYS A 740 34.21 27.71 -55.21
N LEU A 741 35.19 27.00 -55.76
CA LEU A 741 35.19 25.53 -55.78
C LEU A 741 35.27 24.93 -54.37
N ARG A 742 35.98 25.59 -53.43
CA ARG A 742 35.96 25.21 -52.00
C ARG A 742 34.57 25.35 -51.37
N ALA A 743 33.84 26.43 -51.66
CA ALA A 743 32.50 26.67 -51.13
C ALA A 743 31.50 25.62 -51.63
N GLU A 744 31.54 25.32 -52.94
CA GLU A 744 30.69 24.32 -53.59
C GLU A 744 31.00 22.89 -53.08
N ALA A 745 32.28 22.50 -53.03
CA ALA A 745 32.70 21.22 -52.45
C ALA A 745 32.30 21.11 -50.96
N GLY A 746 32.43 22.20 -50.20
CA GLY A 746 31.94 22.28 -48.82
C GLY A 746 30.42 22.17 -48.69
N GLY A 747 29.66 22.55 -49.72
CA GLY A 747 28.22 22.27 -49.83
C GLY A 747 27.93 20.77 -49.97
N PHE A 748 28.53 20.14 -50.99
CA PHE A 748 28.36 18.70 -51.25
C PHE A 748 28.81 17.83 -50.08
N LEU A 749 29.94 18.14 -49.43
CA LEU A 749 30.42 17.41 -48.26
C LEU A 749 29.49 17.50 -47.04
N ARG A 750 28.76 18.62 -46.86
CA ARG A 750 27.72 18.75 -45.83
C ARG A 750 26.46 17.94 -46.19
N SER A 751 26.02 18.01 -47.45
CA SER A 751 24.87 17.22 -47.91
C SER A 751 25.12 15.70 -47.79
N LEU A 752 26.30 15.24 -48.17
CA LEU A 752 26.72 13.84 -48.03
C LEU A 752 26.86 13.43 -46.56
N ARG A 753 27.39 14.29 -45.69
CA ARG A 753 27.48 14.02 -44.25
C ARG A 753 26.10 13.85 -43.61
N ASN A 754 25.13 14.70 -43.97
CA ASN A 754 23.76 14.60 -43.48
C ASN A 754 23.09 13.30 -43.98
N ALA A 755 23.16 13.01 -45.28
CA ALA A 755 22.60 11.79 -45.85
C ALA A 755 23.22 10.51 -45.26
N VAL A 756 24.52 10.50 -44.95
CA VAL A 756 25.19 9.38 -44.25
C VAL A 756 24.72 9.28 -42.79
N GLY A 757 24.46 10.39 -42.12
CA GLY A 757 23.87 10.43 -40.77
C GLY A 757 22.44 9.87 -40.75
N GLU A 758 21.59 10.31 -41.67
CA GLU A 758 20.22 9.81 -41.85
C GLU A 758 20.20 8.31 -42.21
N ALA A 759 21.09 7.87 -43.10
CA ALA A 759 21.27 6.45 -43.41
C ALA A 759 21.85 5.64 -42.23
N ALA A 760 22.47 6.28 -41.23
CA ALA A 760 22.91 5.62 -40.00
C ALA A 760 21.78 5.53 -38.96
N THR A 761 20.96 6.56 -38.80
CA THR A 761 19.79 6.52 -37.90
C THR A 761 18.71 5.56 -38.41
N GLN A 762 18.43 5.53 -39.73
CA GLN A 762 17.50 4.56 -40.32
C GLN A 762 17.97 3.11 -40.11
N ARG A 763 19.27 2.82 -40.27
CA ARG A 763 19.81 1.47 -39.99
C ARG A 763 19.69 1.10 -38.51
N ARG A 764 19.88 2.03 -37.58
CA ARG A 764 19.69 1.78 -36.14
C ARG A 764 18.22 1.41 -35.85
N LEU A 765 17.27 2.21 -36.32
CA LEU A 765 15.83 1.96 -36.15
C LEU A 765 15.39 0.62 -36.74
N VAL A 766 15.98 0.20 -37.87
CA VAL A 766 15.73 -1.13 -38.45
C VAL A 766 16.31 -2.25 -37.59
N CYS A 767 17.50 -2.10 -37.02
CA CYS A 767 18.05 -3.08 -36.09
C CYS A 767 17.22 -3.18 -34.79
N GLU A 768 16.79 -2.05 -34.23
CA GLU A 768 15.92 -1.99 -33.05
C GLU A 768 14.58 -2.69 -33.32
N ALA A 769 13.90 -2.37 -34.43
CA ALA A 769 12.64 -3.02 -34.83
C ALA A 769 12.79 -4.51 -35.23
N VAL A 770 14.00 -4.98 -35.56
CA VAL A 770 14.30 -6.41 -35.75
C VAL A 770 14.52 -7.11 -34.41
N GLY A 771 15.17 -6.43 -33.45
CA GLY A 771 15.32 -6.90 -32.07
C GLY A 771 13.97 -7.10 -31.38
N GLU A 772 13.10 -6.08 -31.41
CA GLU A 772 11.74 -6.15 -30.86
C GLU A 772 10.93 -7.32 -31.45
N ARG A 773 11.03 -7.55 -32.77
CA ARG A 773 10.37 -8.69 -33.43
C ARG A 773 10.93 -10.04 -33.02
N HIS A 774 12.23 -10.14 -32.75
CA HIS A 774 12.86 -11.36 -32.25
C HIS A 774 12.41 -11.65 -30.82
N GLU A 775 12.40 -10.62 -29.95
CA GLU A 775 11.98 -10.76 -28.55
C GLU A 775 10.50 -11.14 -28.44
N VAL A 776 9.61 -10.46 -29.18
CA VAL A 776 8.18 -10.85 -29.28
C VAL A 776 8.02 -12.25 -29.87
N GLY A 777 8.90 -12.66 -30.79
CA GLY A 777 8.94 -14.02 -31.33
C GLY A 777 9.29 -15.08 -30.27
N GLU A 778 10.26 -14.81 -29.41
CA GLU A 778 10.65 -15.70 -28.31
C GLU A 778 9.59 -15.73 -27.20
N GLN A 779 9.03 -14.58 -26.83
CA GLN A 779 7.90 -14.49 -25.89
C GLN A 779 6.70 -15.31 -26.41
N LEU A 780 6.40 -15.24 -27.71
CA LEU A 780 5.33 -16.03 -28.34
C LEU A 780 5.65 -17.54 -28.37
N GLN A 781 6.92 -17.93 -28.57
CA GLN A 781 7.32 -19.33 -28.43
C GLN A 781 7.19 -19.82 -26.98
N GLN A 782 7.58 -19.01 -26.00
CA GLN A 782 7.48 -19.40 -24.59
C GLN A 782 6.02 -19.50 -24.15
N LEU A 783 5.16 -18.58 -24.58
CA LEU A 783 3.71 -18.67 -24.34
C LEU A 783 3.08 -19.93 -24.97
N LYS A 784 3.62 -20.43 -26.10
CA LYS A 784 3.20 -21.71 -26.68
C LYS A 784 3.65 -22.91 -25.83
N ARG A 785 4.93 -22.95 -25.39
CA ARG A 785 5.43 -24.01 -24.49
C ARG A 785 4.60 -24.06 -23.21
N ASN A 786 4.40 -22.92 -22.55
CA ASN A 786 3.58 -22.81 -21.34
C ASN A 786 2.12 -23.26 -21.58
N LEU A 787 1.57 -23.04 -22.78
CA LEU A 787 0.22 -23.50 -23.15
C LEU A 787 0.16 -25.01 -23.39
N GLU A 788 1.18 -25.60 -24.01
CA GLU A 788 1.30 -27.05 -24.24
C GLU A 788 1.57 -27.80 -22.91
N GLU A 789 2.40 -27.24 -22.04
CA GLU A 789 2.65 -27.71 -20.66
C GLU A 789 1.37 -27.65 -19.81
N THR A 790 0.63 -26.53 -19.81
CA THR A 790 -0.63 -26.45 -19.06
C THR A 790 -1.76 -27.31 -19.65
N GLN A 791 -1.78 -27.55 -20.97
CA GLN A 791 -2.70 -28.52 -21.58
C GLN A 791 -2.39 -29.96 -21.17
N THR A 792 -1.12 -30.34 -21.13
CA THR A 792 -0.70 -31.69 -20.73
C THR A 792 -0.85 -31.93 -19.22
N GLU A 793 -0.56 -30.94 -18.37
CA GLU A 793 -0.87 -31.01 -16.93
C GLU A 793 -2.38 -31.13 -16.69
N ASN A 794 -3.20 -30.34 -17.39
CA ASN A 794 -4.66 -30.42 -17.25
C ASN A 794 -5.21 -31.79 -17.71
N ALA A 795 -4.70 -32.36 -18.80
CA ALA A 795 -5.04 -33.72 -19.22
C ALA A 795 -4.66 -34.77 -18.16
N HIS A 796 -3.49 -34.63 -17.51
CA HIS A 796 -3.07 -35.51 -16.41
C HIS A 796 -3.96 -35.34 -15.16
N LEU A 797 -4.32 -34.10 -14.79
CA LEU A 797 -5.25 -33.83 -13.69
C LEU A 797 -6.66 -34.38 -13.96
N HIS A 798 -7.12 -34.37 -15.21
CA HIS A 798 -8.35 -35.05 -15.62
C HIS A 798 -8.25 -36.57 -15.43
N GLN A 799 -7.14 -37.19 -15.84
CA GLN A 799 -6.91 -38.63 -15.66
C GLN A 799 -6.83 -39.02 -14.17
N GLU A 800 -6.08 -38.27 -13.34
CA GLU A 800 -6.04 -38.46 -11.88
C GLU A 800 -7.44 -38.34 -11.26
N ARG A 801 -8.25 -37.37 -11.71
CA ARG A 801 -9.62 -37.16 -11.21
C ARG A 801 -10.53 -38.34 -11.55
N GLU A 802 -10.45 -38.90 -12.76
CA GLU A 802 -11.22 -40.07 -13.14
C GLU A 802 -10.82 -41.30 -12.33
N GLN A 803 -9.52 -41.54 -12.15
CA GLN A 803 -9.00 -42.62 -11.30
C GLN A 803 -9.44 -42.45 -9.83
N LEU A 804 -9.43 -41.23 -9.30
CA LEU A 804 -9.93 -40.95 -7.95
C LEU A 804 -11.43 -41.24 -7.82
N VAL A 805 -12.23 -40.89 -8.83
CA VAL A 805 -13.67 -41.21 -8.85
C VAL A 805 -13.91 -42.72 -8.93
N THR A 806 -13.16 -43.48 -9.74
CA THR A 806 -13.28 -44.95 -9.77
C THR A 806 -12.87 -45.58 -8.43
N ASN A 807 -11.82 -45.07 -7.78
CA ASN A 807 -11.35 -45.59 -6.50
C ASN A 807 -12.34 -45.28 -5.36
N ILE A 808 -12.93 -44.07 -5.33
CA ILE A 808 -13.99 -43.72 -4.38
C ILE A 808 -15.23 -44.58 -4.60
N ASN A 809 -15.64 -44.82 -5.85
CA ASN A 809 -16.78 -45.68 -6.15
C ASN A 809 -16.53 -47.13 -5.71
N LEU A 810 -15.34 -47.68 -5.97
CA LEU A 810 -14.94 -49.01 -5.51
C LEU A 810 -15.00 -49.11 -3.98
N TRP A 811 -14.37 -48.17 -3.27
CA TRP A 811 -14.39 -48.11 -1.81
C TRP A 811 -15.83 -48.01 -1.25
N ILE A 812 -16.70 -47.22 -1.88
CA ILE A 812 -18.13 -47.15 -1.50
C ILE A 812 -18.83 -48.51 -1.70
N THR A 813 -18.52 -49.27 -2.76
CA THR A 813 -19.09 -50.61 -2.95
C THR A 813 -18.56 -51.64 -1.96
N GLU A 814 -17.27 -51.63 -1.67
CA GLU A 814 -16.64 -52.49 -0.65
C GLU A 814 -17.21 -52.20 0.75
N HIS A 815 -17.33 -50.92 1.10
CA HIS A 815 -17.84 -50.51 2.42
C HIS A 815 -19.34 -50.77 2.58
N LYS A 816 -20.13 -50.75 1.49
CA LYS A 816 -21.52 -51.24 1.50
C LYS A 816 -21.59 -52.75 1.75
N ALA A 817 -20.84 -53.55 1.00
CA ALA A 817 -20.80 -55.01 1.19
C ALA A 817 -20.32 -55.40 2.61
N ALA A 818 -19.34 -54.68 3.16
CA ALA A 818 -18.89 -54.85 4.54
C ALA A 818 -19.99 -54.51 5.58
N ASN A 819 -20.74 -53.42 5.35
CA ASN A 819 -21.86 -53.02 6.21
C ASN A 819 -23.04 -54.01 6.12
N GLU A 820 -23.35 -54.54 4.94
CA GLU A 820 -24.37 -55.57 4.72
C GLU A 820 -23.99 -56.89 5.42
N SER A 821 -22.71 -57.30 5.33
CA SER A 821 -22.14 -58.42 6.07
C SER A 821 -22.18 -58.22 7.60
N LEU A 822 -21.97 -56.99 8.08
CA LEU A 822 -22.10 -56.66 9.50
C LEU A 822 -23.57 -56.69 9.95
N ALA A 823 -24.49 -56.12 9.17
CA ALA A 823 -25.93 -56.14 9.45
C ALA A 823 -26.47 -57.58 9.48
N GLY A 824 -26.03 -58.45 8.57
CA GLY A 824 -26.35 -59.88 8.56
C GLY A 824 -25.87 -60.58 9.85
N ARG A 825 -24.63 -60.32 10.29
CA ARG A 825 -24.11 -60.87 11.55
C ARG A 825 -24.85 -60.35 12.80
N ILE A 826 -25.20 -59.06 12.84
CA ILE A 826 -26.01 -58.49 13.92
C ILE A 826 -27.40 -59.14 13.97
N LYS A 827 -28.04 -59.37 12.80
CA LYS A 827 -29.33 -60.07 12.73
C LYS A 827 -29.23 -61.50 13.27
N GLN A 828 -28.20 -62.26 12.86
CA GLN A 828 -27.94 -63.61 13.38
C GLN A 828 -27.67 -63.62 14.89
N GLN A 829 -26.92 -62.64 15.43
CA GLN A 829 -26.69 -62.51 16.87
C GLN A 829 -27.99 -62.21 17.63
N ASN A 830 -28.87 -61.36 17.10
CA ASN A 830 -30.18 -61.07 17.70
C ASN A 830 -31.13 -62.29 17.65
N GLU A 831 -31.10 -63.06 16.57
CA GLU A 831 -31.83 -64.33 16.45
C GLU A 831 -31.35 -65.36 17.50
N LEU A 832 -30.04 -65.49 17.70
CA LEU A 832 -29.45 -66.34 18.74
C LEU A 832 -29.80 -65.85 20.16
N LEU A 833 -29.75 -64.54 20.42
CA LEU A 833 -30.16 -63.95 21.72
C LEU A 833 -31.65 -64.15 22.02
N THR A 834 -32.50 -64.15 20.98
CA THR A 834 -33.93 -64.44 21.11
C THR A 834 -34.14 -65.92 21.46
N ALA A 835 -33.43 -66.84 20.79
CA ALA A 835 -33.49 -68.27 21.10
C ALA A 835 -33.01 -68.59 22.52
N ILE A 836 -31.91 -67.99 22.98
CA ILE A 836 -31.37 -68.15 24.34
C ILE A 836 -32.34 -67.57 25.39
N SER A 837 -32.96 -66.42 25.10
CA SER A 837 -33.99 -65.84 25.99
C SER A 837 -35.22 -66.74 26.11
N LEU A 838 -35.72 -67.29 25.00
CA LEU A 838 -36.84 -68.23 24.99
C LEU A 838 -36.50 -69.53 25.75
N GLU A 839 -35.29 -70.06 25.59
CA GLU A 839 -34.85 -71.24 26.36
C GLU A 839 -34.77 -70.94 27.86
N ARG A 840 -34.32 -69.74 28.24
CA ARG A 840 -34.29 -69.29 29.63
C ARG A 840 -35.70 -69.14 30.21
N GLU A 841 -36.64 -68.57 29.46
CA GLU A 841 -38.05 -68.44 29.86
C GLU A 841 -38.71 -69.82 30.04
N ASN A 842 -38.49 -70.74 29.10
CA ASN A 842 -38.96 -72.12 29.20
C ASN A 842 -38.39 -72.81 30.45
N ARG A 843 -37.08 -72.72 30.71
CA ARG A 843 -36.44 -73.26 31.92
C ARG A 843 -36.97 -72.61 33.21
N LEU A 844 -37.36 -71.33 33.18
CA LEU A 844 -37.99 -70.66 34.32
C LEU A 844 -39.42 -71.15 34.56
N ALA A 845 -40.23 -71.31 33.51
CA ALA A 845 -41.58 -71.88 33.59
C ALA A 845 -41.56 -73.31 34.14
N ASP A 846 -40.63 -74.13 33.65
CA ASP A 846 -40.36 -75.50 34.14
C ASP A 846 -40.06 -75.54 35.65
N ASN A 847 -39.25 -74.58 36.13
CA ASN A 847 -38.87 -74.50 37.54
C ASN A 847 -40.01 -73.95 38.41
N LEU A 848 -40.80 -72.99 37.91
CA LEU A 848 -42.00 -72.51 38.59
C LEU A 848 -43.06 -73.61 38.72
N SER A 849 -43.23 -74.44 37.69
CA SER A 849 -44.09 -75.63 37.71
C SER A 849 -43.67 -76.62 38.81
N LYS A 850 -42.38 -76.99 38.85
CA LYS A 850 -41.80 -77.85 39.90
C LYS A 850 -41.98 -77.26 41.30
N ILE A 851 -41.83 -75.93 41.47
CA ILE A 851 -42.07 -75.24 42.75
C ILE A 851 -43.56 -75.30 43.15
N ALA A 852 -44.49 -75.14 42.20
CA ALA A 852 -45.92 -75.27 42.47
C ALA A 852 -46.30 -76.69 42.92
N ASP A 853 -45.72 -77.73 42.30
CA ASP A 853 -45.87 -79.12 42.72
C ASP A 853 -45.32 -79.36 44.14
N PHE A 854 -44.11 -78.87 44.44
CA PHE A 854 -43.54 -78.97 45.79
C PHE A 854 -44.39 -78.26 46.83
N GLN A 855 -44.92 -77.06 46.53
CA GLN A 855 -45.86 -76.37 47.41
C GLN A 855 -47.17 -77.14 47.59
N SER A 856 -47.69 -77.78 46.54
CA SER A 856 -48.91 -78.60 46.59
C SER A 856 -48.72 -79.81 47.51
N ARG A 857 -47.59 -80.51 47.37
CA ARG A 857 -47.19 -81.62 48.24
C ARG A 857 -46.96 -81.17 49.69
N LEU A 858 -46.34 -80.01 49.90
CA LEU A 858 -46.17 -79.42 51.24
C LEU A 858 -47.51 -79.08 51.89
N ARG A 859 -48.45 -78.47 51.18
CA ARG A 859 -49.81 -78.19 51.69
C ARG A 859 -50.55 -79.47 52.08
N SER A 860 -50.49 -80.51 51.24
CA SER A 860 -51.06 -81.83 51.53
C SER A 860 -50.42 -82.49 52.76
N ASN A 861 -49.09 -82.44 52.89
CA ASN A 861 -48.38 -82.95 54.06
C ASN A 861 -48.73 -82.19 55.35
N VAL A 862 -48.86 -80.85 55.30
CA VAL A 862 -49.28 -80.03 56.44
C VAL A 862 -50.70 -80.40 56.87
N GLN A 863 -51.65 -80.53 55.93
CA GLN A 863 -53.02 -80.97 56.22
C GLN A 863 -53.05 -82.39 56.84
N ALA A 864 -52.19 -83.31 56.37
CA ALA A 864 -52.06 -84.63 56.98
C ALA A 864 -51.53 -84.57 58.42
N VAL A 865 -50.56 -83.69 58.71
CA VAL A 865 -50.04 -83.46 60.07
C VAL A 865 -51.08 -82.77 60.97
N GLU A 866 -51.85 -81.83 60.45
CA GLU A 866 -52.97 -81.20 61.17
C GLU A 866 -54.04 -82.24 61.56
N LEU A 867 -54.41 -83.14 60.63
CA LEU A 867 -55.34 -84.23 60.89
C LEU A 867 -54.80 -85.24 61.93
N LEU A 868 -53.50 -85.58 61.87
CA LEU A 868 -52.86 -86.43 62.87
C LEU A 868 -52.82 -85.76 64.25
N ASN A 869 -52.51 -84.47 64.34
CA ASN A 869 -52.54 -83.72 65.59
C ASN A 869 -53.96 -83.63 66.19
N GLN A 870 -55.00 -83.52 65.34
CA GLN A 870 -56.41 -83.61 65.78
C GLN A 870 -56.82 -85.01 66.25
N GLN A 871 -56.16 -86.07 65.79
CA GLN A 871 -56.36 -87.43 66.28
C GLN A 871 -55.61 -87.71 67.59
N ILE A 872 -54.43 -87.12 67.79
CA ILE A 872 -53.63 -87.23 69.02
C ILE A 872 -54.20 -86.37 70.16
N SER A 873 -55.03 -85.38 69.85
CA SER A 873 -55.71 -84.50 70.83
C SER A 873 -57.06 -85.07 71.33
N LYS A 874 -57.26 -86.39 71.29
CA LYS A 874 -58.48 -87.10 71.69
C LYS A 874 -58.14 -88.36 72.50
#